data_AF-A0A2N2EE27-F1
#
_entry.id   AF-A0A2N2EE27-F1
#
_cell.length_a   1.000
_cell.length_b   1.000
_cell.length_c   1.000
_cell.angle_alpha   90.00
_cell.angle_beta   90.00
_cell.angle_gamma   90.00
#
_symmetry.space_group_name_H-M   'P 1'
#
loop_
_entity.id
_entity.type
_entity.pdbx_description
1 polymer ?
#
loop_
_entity_poly.entity_id
_entity_poly.type
_entity_poly.pdbx_seq_one_letter_code
_entity_poly.pdbx_strand_id
1 'polypeptide(L)'
;MQGEDNLFNRMKKIHSNTSLYDFGGGSPLPKCYLMAYLASHFKLQNYVEIGVYKGKSLFSVAQAFMDNNGNAYGIDPYCLSEAKEYDLEEGFRNKVNTFLEGIDFEAMYNNVLINNEKYGLSDVVQIIRKTSNQAVLDFEKIKIDMLHIDGNHDRKNVQADIDHYAPLVIDGGIIVFDTINWASVKECYEQFKKKNLVLFENNQFGILMKKNKAQKNLDTAAIISRKLKNMYSRLLETENQTVMKRPTINVGVLAYNHEKYIVECIDSIVKQRGDFDLKIIICDDNSTDQTTSMIDTYIKNTVMSKNITIEHLISNVNLGMVKNLKRVIRSCQGSKYMALVDGDDYWIHDHKIQRHINFMEIHPECAISFDSIIMDYENERKQELYNMQQEAIGDIFTTLYILERYIIGNISCGFYYGPFIEQIPDALFEMFVGDWMLNIFCSQLGDIGHIKSVMTLYRKHDHGIWSSQDAYDRNKKTIECIDDYNRFLNYTYDVEFSKTRHGFAHRRDERYLESYDLLIIDEDFPNPQNVKYEQFISYLQNIHSMKILTTAFLETIHQLIIDFKRKFPETEGKLSPFIALDYINTKLLYFDSLTTAASLIDVVEKRKFPFIFALYNDISFEIDNATFNKRLKRVLQSPCLKKIIVAEKKINDYLLDNNLAKPEQIEYEQGYPRVKLLKDYIQSDSDSNVEISMDKESNNVDSIDVENLVTPKETSSKSVPTEFPDVVKNYNTPKNIGKELLSYQLKYGGNYYKLPAPIAEFEKNGWVLLSNSDIIVAGKRSAVGIELRKDNQILRTQIINYSEKGAPIGHCFITYIEYYNYGAEISLELPKGITERSTIEEVFKAYGDPTEVDESTNFKYYTYGKTFEGVTFVTSGNEIVKIEVTNYSPNELD
;
A
#
# COMPACT_ATOMS: atom_id res chain seq x y z
N MET A 1 -6.56 -40.82 -4.07
CA MET A 1 -5.45 -41.42 -4.85
C MET A 1 -4.75 -40.41 -5.78
N GLN A 2 -4.95 -39.09 -5.66
CA GLN A 2 -4.22 -38.06 -6.45
C GLN A 2 -2.99 -37.46 -5.73
N GLY A 3 -2.55 -38.03 -4.59
CA GLY A 3 -1.50 -37.43 -3.74
C GLY A 3 -0.10 -38.05 -3.82
N GLU A 4 0.09 -39.19 -4.50
CA GLU A 4 1.38 -39.90 -4.49
C GLU A 4 2.43 -39.30 -5.45
N ASP A 5 2.01 -38.52 -6.45
CA ASP A 5 2.90 -37.97 -7.48
C ASP A 5 2.99 -36.43 -7.43
N ASN A 6 2.99 -35.86 -6.22
CA ASN A 6 3.26 -34.43 -6.07
C ASN A 6 4.78 -34.16 -5.97
N LEU A 7 5.19 -32.96 -6.37
CA LEU A 7 6.60 -32.54 -6.41
C LEU A 7 7.34 -32.79 -5.08
N PHE A 8 6.72 -32.45 -3.96
CA PHE A 8 7.33 -32.62 -2.63
C PHE A 8 7.59 -34.09 -2.30
N ASN A 9 6.66 -35.00 -2.59
CA ASN A 9 6.82 -36.43 -2.35
C ASN A 9 7.89 -37.04 -3.27
N ARG A 10 7.96 -36.63 -4.55
CA ARG A 10 9.06 -37.03 -5.46
C ARG A 10 10.42 -36.60 -4.92
N MET A 11 10.53 -35.37 -4.44
CA MET A 11 11.78 -34.87 -3.84
C MET A 11 12.12 -35.58 -2.52
N LYS A 12 11.14 -35.82 -1.63
CA LYS A 12 11.33 -36.62 -0.42
C LYS A 12 11.88 -38.02 -0.73
N LYS A 13 11.39 -38.66 -1.78
CA LYS A 13 11.89 -39.98 -2.24
C LYS A 13 13.38 -39.92 -2.61
N ILE A 14 13.81 -38.88 -3.34
CA ILE A 14 15.24 -38.67 -3.66
C ILE A 14 16.05 -38.47 -2.37
N HIS A 15 15.56 -37.63 -1.46
CA HIS A 15 16.24 -37.30 -0.20
C HIS A 15 16.24 -38.44 0.83
N SER A 16 15.35 -39.45 0.71
CA SER A 16 15.37 -40.65 1.55
C SER A 16 16.48 -41.65 1.19
N ASN A 17 17.19 -41.44 0.08
CA ASN A 17 18.23 -42.35 -0.39
C ASN A 17 19.59 -42.04 0.26
N THR A 18 19.99 -42.87 1.22
CA THR A 18 21.22 -42.71 2.01
C THR A 18 22.52 -42.73 1.18
N SER A 19 22.52 -43.35 -0.01
CA SER A 19 23.70 -43.36 -0.90
C SER A 19 24.14 -41.97 -1.38
N LEU A 20 23.26 -40.98 -1.26
CA LEU A 20 23.50 -39.58 -1.62
C LEU A 20 24.01 -38.71 -0.45
N TYR A 21 24.39 -39.30 0.69
CA TYR A 21 24.89 -38.57 1.87
C TYR A 21 26.29 -39.06 2.27
N ASP A 22 27.23 -38.12 2.44
CA ASP A 22 28.50 -38.32 3.14
C ASP A 22 29.16 -36.97 3.49
N PHE A 23 30.44 -37.00 3.90
CA PHE A 23 31.22 -35.81 4.23
C PHE A 23 31.42 -34.85 3.05
N GLY A 24 31.43 -35.37 1.82
CA GLY A 24 31.76 -34.61 0.62
C GLY A 24 30.66 -33.77 0.04
N GLY A 25 29.42 -34.03 0.46
CA GLY A 25 28.29 -33.25 -0.01
C GLY A 25 26.98 -33.66 0.63
N GLY A 26 26.14 -32.65 0.83
CA GLY A 26 24.80 -32.79 1.36
C GLY A 26 23.95 -31.60 0.93
N SER A 27 22.94 -31.86 0.11
CA SER A 27 21.92 -30.86 -0.21
C SER A 27 20.66 -31.15 0.61
N PRO A 28 20.29 -30.31 1.61
CA PRO A 28 19.13 -30.55 2.47
C PRO A 28 17.82 -30.36 1.68
N LEU A 29 16.74 -31.08 2.06
CA LEU A 29 15.46 -30.98 1.35
C LEU A 29 14.91 -29.54 1.34
N PRO A 30 15.00 -28.76 2.45
CA PRO A 30 14.62 -27.37 2.46
C PRO A 30 15.22 -26.56 1.30
N LYS A 31 16.54 -26.62 1.09
CA LYS A 31 17.24 -25.87 0.02
C LYS A 31 16.72 -26.27 -1.36
N CYS A 32 16.75 -27.57 -1.66
CA CYS A 32 16.29 -28.08 -2.96
C CYS A 32 14.83 -27.67 -3.22
N TYR A 33 13.98 -27.71 -2.20
CA TYR A 33 12.57 -27.38 -2.34
C TYR A 33 12.35 -25.88 -2.59
N LEU A 34 13.13 -24.98 -1.97
CA LEU A 34 13.09 -23.56 -2.31
C LEU A 34 13.42 -23.33 -3.80
N MET A 35 14.45 -24.00 -4.32
CA MET A 35 14.84 -23.90 -5.73
C MET A 35 13.76 -24.47 -6.66
N ALA A 36 13.24 -25.65 -6.35
CA ALA A 36 12.16 -26.29 -7.11
C ALA A 36 10.86 -25.46 -7.08
N TYR A 37 10.54 -24.84 -5.94
CA TYR A 37 9.43 -23.90 -5.83
C TYR A 37 9.61 -22.70 -6.77
N LEU A 38 10.78 -22.06 -6.78
CA LEU A 38 11.06 -20.94 -7.68
C LEU A 38 10.95 -21.36 -9.15
N ALA A 39 11.47 -22.54 -9.49
CA ALA A 39 11.32 -23.11 -10.83
C ALA A 39 9.85 -23.27 -11.24
N SER A 40 9.03 -23.88 -10.38
CA SER A 40 7.59 -24.07 -10.62
C SER A 40 6.80 -22.76 -10.67
N HIS A 41 7.15 -21.81 -9.79
CA HIS A 41 6.48 -20.51 -9.66
C HIS A 41 6.70 -19.64 -10.90
N PHE A 42 7.95 -19.56 -11.37
CA PHE A 42 8.33 -18.75 -12.52
C PHE A 42 8.29 -19.49 -13.85
N LYS A 43 7.93 -20.78 -13.86
CA LYS A 43 7.92 -21.63 -15.06
C LYS A 43 9.27 -21.64 -15.79
N LEU A 44 10.35 -21.70 -15.01
CA LEU A 44 11.72 -21.69 -15.51
C LEU A 44 11.97 -22.90 -16.41
N GLN A 45 12.78 -22.71 -17.47
CA GLN A 45 12.95 -23.69 -18.54
C GLN A 45 14.35 -24.30 -18.60
N ASN A 46 15.41 -23.59 -18.20
CA ASN A 46 16.78 -24.08 -18.29
C ASN A 46 17.52 -23.91 -16.96
N TYR A 47 17.81 -25.04 -16.33
CA TYR A 47 18.57 -25.13 -15.09
C TYR A 47 20.02 -25.55 -15.35
N VAL A 48 21.00 -24.84 -14.81
CA VAL A 48 22.42 -25.22 -14.90
C VAL A 48 22.99 -25.34 -13.50
N GLU A 49 23.52 -26.53 -13.17
CA GLU A 49 24.25 -26.81 -11.93
C GLU A 49 25.73 -27.05 -12.23
N ILE A 50 26.60 -26.24 -11.65
CA ILE A 50 28.06 -26.39 -11.70
C ILE A 50 28.49 -27.07 -10.40
N GLY A 51 29.17 -28.22 -10.52
CA GLY A 51 29.60 -29.05 -9.39
C GLY A 51 28.52 -30.06 -9.00
N VAL A 52 28.51 -31.22 -9.66
CA VAL A 52 27.44 -32.23 -9.49
C VAL A 52 27.96 -33.37 -8.63
N TYR A 53 27.89 -33.16 -7.32
CA TYR A 53 28.25 -34.19 -6.35
C TYR A 53 27.11 -35.20 -6.13
N LYS A 54 27.24 -36.39 -6.74
CA LYS A 54 26.25 -37.49 -6.69
C LYS A 54 24.83 -37.14 -7.21
N GLY A 55 24.60 -35.92 -7.67
CA GLY A 55 23.38 -35.45 -8.34
C GLY A 55 22.19 -35.11 -7.42
N LYS A 56 22.39 -34.99 -6.10
CA LYS A 56 21.26 -34.85 -5.17
C LYS A 56 20.44 -33.56 -5.39
N SER A 57 21.09 -32.40 -5.45
CA SER A 57 20.47 -31.13 -5.83
C SER A 57 19.90 -31.19 -7.24
N LEU A 58 20.72 -31.64 -8.20
CA LEU A 58 20.35 -31.74 -9.60
C LEU A 58 19.05 -32.48 -9.81
N PHE A 59 18.95 -33.73 -9.34
CA PHE A 59 17.76 -34.56 -9.54
C PHE A 59 16.54 -34.03 -8.80
N SER A 60 16.73 -33.44 -7.61
CA SER A 60 15.63 -32.87 -6.84
C SER A 60 15.03 -31.65 -7.51
N VAL A 61 15.87 -30.73 -7.98
CA VAL A 61 15.40 -29.49 -8.65
C VAL A 61 14.88 -29.80 -10.05
N ALA A 62 15.50 -30.75 -10.77
CA ALA A 62 15.04 -31.18 -12.09
C ALA A 62 13.61 -31.73 -12.10
N GLN A 63 13.07 -32.21 -10.98
CA GLN A 63 11.66 -32.60 -10.87
C GLN A 63 10.70 -31.45 -11.24
N ALA A 64 11.03 -30.21 -10.87
CA ALA A 64 10.22 -29.04 -11.21
C ALA A 64 10.40 -28.61 -12.68
N PHE A 65 11.60 -28.79 -13.23
CA PHE A 65 11.87 -28.51 -14.65
C PHE A 65 11.18 -29.54 -15.55
N MET A 66 11.10 -30.80 -15.13
CA MET A 66 10.27 -31.83 -15.78
C MET A 66 8.80 -31.41 -15.86
N ASP A 67 8.22 -30.93 -14.74
CA ASP A 67 6.82 -30.44 -14.71
C ASP A 67 6.61 -29.21 -15.61
N ASN A 68 7.66 -28.44 -15.88
CA ASN A 68 7.64 -27.26 -16.74
C ASN A 68 7.95 -27.57 -18.22
N ASN A 69 8.20 -28.83 -18.58
CA ASN A 69 8.76 -29.25 -19.88
C ASN A 69 10.09 -28.56 -20.24
N GLY A 70 10.90 -28.29 -19.22
CA GLY A 70 12.23 -27.67 -19.34
C GLY A 70 13.37 -28.69 -19.36
N ASN A 71 14.59 -28.18 -19.23
CA ASN A 71 15.85 -28.92 -19.26
C ASN A 71 16.70 -28.58 -18.03
N ALA A 72 17.51 -29.53 -17.60
CA ALA A 72 18.50 -29.39 -16.55
C ALA A 72 19.87 -29.89 -17.03
N TYR A 73 20.92 -29.13 -16.74
CA TYR A 73 22.28 -29.41 -17.17
C TYR A 73 23.19 -29.49 -15.95
N GLY A 74 23.78 -30.65 -15.72
CA GLY A 74 24.74 -30.87 -14.65
C GLY A 74 26.17 -30.87 -15.16
N ILE A 75 27.02 -29.96 -14.70
CA ILE A 75 28.40 -29.80 -15.16
C ILE A 75 29.36 -30.25 -14.07
N ASP A 76 30.15 -31.27 -14.36
CA ASP A 76 31.24 -31.72 -13.48
C ASP A 76 32.28 -32.54 -14.28
N PRO A 77 33.59 -32.29 -14.14
CA PRO A 77 34.61 -33.06 -14.85
C PRO A 77 34.79 -34.48 -14.29
N TYR A 78 34.34 -34.74 -13.05
CA TYR A 78 34.57 -35.98 -12.30
C TYR A 78 36.05 -36.38 -12.30
N CYS A 79 36.91 -35.49 -11.81
CA CYS A 79 38.34 -35.79 -11.66
C CYS A 79 38.99 -35.07 -10.46
N LEU A 80 39.97 -35.72 -9.87
CA LEU A 80 40.64 -35.27 -8.65
C LEU A 80 41.39 -33.95 -8.83
N SER A 81 42.04 -33.71 -9.97
CA SER A 81 42.86 -32.52 -10.18
C SER A 81 42.07 -31.23 -10.14
N GLU A 82 40.83 -31.26 -10.62
CA GLU A 82 39.91 -30.10 -10.64
C GLU A 82 39.14 -29.96 -9.32
N ALA A 83 38.99 -31.05 -8.56
CA ALA A 83 38.27 -31.05 -7.28
C ALA A 83 39.12 -30.53 -6.10
N LYS A 84 40.46 -30.61 -6.17
CA LYS A 84 41.33 -30.19 -5.05
C LYS A 84 41.17 -28.71 -4.72
N GLU A 85 41.16 -28.41 -3.42
CA GLU A 85 41.01 -27.06 -2.87
C GLU A 85 42.31 -26.61 -2.20
N TYR A 86 42.65 -25.33 -2.38
CA TYR A 86 43.90 -24.74 -1.91
C TYR A 86 43.70 -23.47 -1.07
N ASP A 87 42.57 -22.77 -1.20
CA ASP A 87 42.21 -21.54 -0.47
C ASP A 87 41.67 -21.83 0.95
N LEU A 88 42.24 -22.83 1.63
CA LEU A 88 41.85 -23.30 2.95
C LEU A 88 43.02 -23.26 3.94
N GLU A 89 42.72 -23.07 5.23
CA GLU A 89 43.70 -23.26 6.30
C GLU A 89 44.30 -24.67 6.25
N GLU A 90 45.60 -24.80 6.45
CA GLU A 90 46.36 -26.03 6.17
C GLU A 90 45.75 -27.30 6.77
N GLY A 91 45.33 -27.25 8.04
CA GLY A 91 44.73 -28.40 8.72
C GLY A 91 43.38 -28.82 8.16
N PHE A 92 42.58 -27.86 7.67
CA PHE A 92 41.27 -28.15 7.06
C PHE A 92 41.43 -28.56 5.59
N ARG A 93 42.32 -27.87 4.86
CA ARG A 93 42.74 -28.23 3.49
C ARG A 93 43.19 -29.69 3.38
N ASN A 94 44.02 -30.14 4.33
CA ASN A 94 44.50 -31.53 4.33
C ASN A 94 43.35 -32.52 4.52
N LYS A 95 42.36 -32.21 5.36
CA LYS A 95 41.17 -33.08 5.55
C LYS A 95 40.32 -33.15 4.28
N VAL A 96 40.01 -32.00 3.66
CA VAL A 96 39.22 -31.93 2.43
C VAL A 96 39.93 -32.69 1.31
N ASN A 97 41.21 -32.40 1.05
CA ASN A 97 41.94 -33.06 -0.03
C ASN A 97 42.18 -34.57 0.21
N THR A 98 42.38 -35.00 1.46
CA THR A 98 42.46 -36.44 1.79
C THR A 98 41.12 -37.14 1.53
N PHE A 99 40.01 -36.49 1.85
CA PHE A 99 38.69 -37.01 1.55
C PHE A 99 38.48 -37.16 0.03
N LEU A 100 38.82 -36.12 -0.75
CA LEU A 100 38.73 -36.13 -2.21
C LEU A 100 39.61 -37.21 -2.86
N GLU A 101 40.80 -37.45 -2.32
CA GLU A 101 41.70 -38.53 -2.77
C GLU A 101 41.10 -39.94 -2.55
N GLY A 102 40.16 -40.08 -1.60
CA GLY A 102 39.44 -41.32 -1.35
C GLY A 102 38.24 -41.57 -2.27
N ILE A 103 37.87 -40.62 -3.14
CA ILE A 103 36.71 -40.73 -4.02
C ILE A 103 37.08 -41.46 -5.33
N ASP A 104 36.29 -42.47 -5.67
CA ASP A 104 36.27 -43.03 -7.03
C ASP A 104 35.35 -42.17 -7.92
N PHE A 105 35.96 -41.22 -8.63
CA PHE A 105 35.23 -40.28 -9.49
C PHE A 105 34.54 -40.96 -10.68
N GLU A 106 35.10 -42.05 -11.22
CA GLU A 106 34.47 -42.80 -12.32
C GLU A 106 33.22 -43.54 -11.81
N ALA A 107 33.32 -44.21 -10.66
CA ALA A 107 32.16 -44.83 -10.04
C ALA A 107 31.09 -43.78 -9.69
N MET A 108 31.49 -42.60 -9.20
CA MET A 108 30.57 -41.50 -8.92
C MET A 108 29.84 -41.03 -10.18
N TYR A 109 30.55 -40.79 -11.28
CA TYR A 109 29.95 -40.40 -12.56
C TYR A 109 28.93 -41.44 -13.06
N ASN A 110 29.31 -42.72 -13.06
CA ASN A 110 28.41 -43.80 -13.47
C ASN A 110 27.17 -43.89 -12.57
N ASN A 111 27.32 -43.70 -11.27
CA ASN A 111 26.20 -43.67 -10.33
C ASN A 111 25.26 -42.48 -10.58
N VAL A 112 25.78 -41.32 -10.97
CA VAL A 112 24.95 -40.17 -11.38
C VAL A 112 24.12 -40.53 -12.61
N LEU A 113 24.70 -41.15 -13.64
CA LEU A 113 23.95 -41.60 -14.82
C LEU A 113 22.87 -42.63 -14.47
N ILE A 114 23.19 -43.63 -13.64
CA ILE A 114 22.22 -44.64 -13.17
C ILE A 114 21.08 -43.98 -12.38
N ASN A 115 21.41 -43.01 -11.52
CA ASN A 115 20.40 -42.30 -10.74
C ASN A 115 19.49 -41.44 -11.64
N ASN A 116 20.04 -40.84 -12.70
CA ASN A 116 19.27 -40.09 -13.68
C ASN A 116 18.16 -40.96 -14.30
N GLU A 117 18.52 -42.16 -14.76
CA GLU A 117 17.57 -43.14 -15.29
C GLU A 117 16.59 -43.64 -14.23
N LYS A 118 17.10 -43.97 -13.03
CA LYS A 118 16.30 -44.46 -11.90
C LYS A 118 15.19 -43.49 -11.49
N TYR A 119 15.45 -42.18 -11.57
CA TYR A 119 14.47 -41.15 -11.23
C TYR A 119 13.64 -40.69 -12.43
N GLY A 120 13.79 -41.31 -13.60
CA GLY A 120 13.02 -40.99 -14.81
C GLY A 120 13.34 -39.63 -15.42
N LEU A 121 14.57 -39.15 -15.23
CA LEU A 121 14.99 -37.79 -15.60
C LEU A 121 15.84 -37.75 -16.87
N SER A 122 16.06 -38.88 -17.56
CA SER A 122 16.95 -38.96 -18.72
C SER A 122 16.58 -38.04 -19.89
N ASP A 123 15.30 -37.71 -20.05
CA ASP A 123 14.82 -36.79 -21.11
C ASP A 123 14.95 -35.31 -20.71
N VAL A 124 15.21 -35.02 -19.43
CA VAL A 124 15.24 -33.67 -18.85
C VAL A 124 16.65 -33.27 -18.43
N VAL A 125 17.43 -34.21 -17.88
CA VAL A 125 18.74 -33.95 -17.29
C VAL A 125 19.85 -34.44 -18.22
N GLN A 126 20.70 -33.51 -18.63
CA GLN A 126 21.93 -33.78 -19.34
C GLN A 126 23.14 -33.61 -18.42
N ILE A 127 23.96 -34.66 -18.30
CA ILE A 127 25.24 -34.59 -17.58
C ILE A 127 26.36 -34.24 -18.56
N ILE A 128 27.08 -33.16 -18.27
CA ILE A 128 28.18 -32.61 -19.09
C ILE A 128 29.49 -32.85 -18.35
N ARG A 129 30.23 -33.85 -18.82
CA ARG A 129 31.52 -34.25 -18.23
C ARG A 129 32.67 -33.37 -18.73
N LYS A 130 32.69 -32.11 -18.29
CA LYS A 130 33.69 -31.08 -18.63
C LYS A 130 33.95 -30.19 -17.42
N THR A 131 35.07 -29.45 -17.41
CA THR A 131 35.22 -28.33 -16.46
C THR A 131 34.24 -27.22 -16.81
N SER A 132 33.83 -26.39 -15.84
CA SER A 132 32.92 -25.25 -16.09
C SER A 132 33.46 -24.29 -17.15
N ASN A 133 34.78 -24.06 -17.17
CA ASN A 133 35.46 -23.25 -18.19
C ASN A 133 35.36 -23.83 -19.61
N GLN A 134 35.27 -25.15 -19.75
CA GLN A 134 35.09 -25.81 -21.05
C GLN A 134 33.62 -25.89 -21.45
N ALA A 135 32.74 -26.12 -20.48
CA ALA A 135 31.31 -26.29 -20.71
C ALA A 135 30.59 -24.99 -21.09
N VAL A 136 31.12 -23.82 -20.74
CA VAL A 136 30.46 -22.51 -21.01
C VAL A 136 30.12 -22.32 -22.50
N LEU A 137 30.95 -22.86 -23.40
CA LEU A 137 30.74 -22.80 -24.85
C LEU A 137 29.47 -23.53 -25.30
N ASP A 138 29.01 -24.52 -24.53
CA ASP A 138 27.77 -25.25 -24.81
C ASP A 138 26.52 -24.39 -24.49
N PHE A 139 26.68 -23.30 -23.72
CA PHE A 139 25.58 -22.44 -23.28
C PHE A 139 25.49 -21.09 -24.02
N GLU A 140 26.35 -20.81 -25.00
CA GLU A 140 26.32 -19.55 -25.77
C GLU A 140 24.96 -19.27 -26.43
N LYS A 141 24.19 -20.32 -26.72
CA LYS A 141 22.86 -20.25 -27.36
C LYS A 141 21.72 -20.62 -26.41
N ILE A 142 22.01 -20.94 -25.16
CA ILE A 142 21.02 -21.32 -24.14
C ILE A 142 20.86 -20.15 -23.18
N LYS A 143 19.62 -19.71 -23.01
CA LYS A 143 19.27 -18.72 -21.99
C LYS A 143 19.10 -19.44 -20.67
N ILE A 144 19.96 -19.16 -19.69
CA ILE A 144 19.91 -19.82 -18.38
C ILE A 144 18.84 -19.13 -17.53
N ASP A 145 17.87 -19.90 -17.04
CA ASP A 145 16.81 -19.40 -16.16
C ASP A 145 17.22 -19.51 -14.68
N MET A 146 17.89 -20.61 -14.33
CA MET A 146 18.45 -20.83 -13.00
C MET A 146 19.89 -21.33 -13.11
N LEU A 147 20.81 -20.62 -12.48
CA LEU A 147 22.21 -21.02 -12.33
C LEU A 147 22.48 -21.41 -10.87
N HIS A 148 23.08 -22.57 -10.65
CA HIS A 148 23.49 -23.06 -9.34
C HIS A 148 25.00 -23.30 -9.34
N ILE A 149 25.73 -22.59 -8.47
CA ILE A 149 27.18 -22.62 -8.35
C ILE A 149 27.54 -23.36 -7.06
N ASP A 150 28.03 -24.60 -7.22
CA ASP A 150 28.50 -25.51 -6.17
C ASP A 150 29.78 -26.26 -6.63
N GLY A 151 30.61 -25.56 -7.43
CA GLY A 151 31.84 -26.09 -8.00
C GLY A 151 33.01 -26.09 -7.02
N ASN A 152 34.22 -25.86 -7.52
CA ASN A 152 35.42 -25.80 -6.68
C ASN A 152 35.40 -24.53 -5.80
N HIS A 153 35.70 -24.67 -4.51
CA HIS A 153 35.60 -23.58 -3.54
C HIS A 153 36.78 -22.59 -3.54
N ASP A 154 37.82 -22.77 -4.35
CA ASP A 154 38.89 -21.78 -4.49
C ASP A 154 38.37 -20.51 -5.18
N ARG A 155 38.79 -19.34 -4.68
CA ARG A 155 38.30 -18.03 -5.11
C ARG A 155 38.37 -17.84 -6.61
N LYS A 156 39.47 -18.28 -7.22
CA LYS A 156 39.70 -18.17 -8.67
C LYS A 156 38.64 -18.92 -9.47
N ASN A 157 38.22 -20.11 -9.01
CA ASN A 157 37.27 -20.96 -9.70
C ASN A 157 35.85 -20.42 -9.55
N VAL A 158 35.45 -20.06 -8.33
CA VAL A 158 34.16 -19.42 -8.06
C VAL A 158 34.01 -18.12 -8.87
N GLN A 159 35.03 -17.28 -8.90
CA GLN A 159 35.00 -16.03 -9.68
C GLN A 159 34.88 -16.30 -11.19
N ALA A 160 35.57 -17.33 -11.71
CA ALA A 160 35.44 -17.72 -13.11
C ALA A 160 34.03 -18.21 -13.44
N ASP A 161 33.40 -19.00 -12.57
CA ASP A 161 32.01 -19.45 -12.74
C ASP A 161 31.05 -18.25 -12.80
N ILE A 162 31.22 -17.27 -11.90
CA ILE A 162 30.44 -16.02 -11.91
C ILE A 162 30.64 -15.28 -13.23
N ASP A 163 31.89 -15.02 -13.62
CA ASP A 163 32.21 -14.18 -14.77
C ASP A 163 31.75 -14.81 -16.09
N HIS A 164 31.77 -16.14 -16.18
CA HIS A 164 31.39 -16.88 -17.38
C HIS A 164 29.88 -17.14 -17.49
N TYR A 165 29.21 -17.52 -16.39
CA TYR A 165 27.82 -17.98 -16.45
C TYR A 165 26.80 -16.92 -16.03
N ALA A 166 27.10 -16.04 -15.07
CA ALA A 166 26.15 -15.01 -14.65
C ALA A 166 25.70 -14.07 -15.79
N PRO A 167 26.55 -13.73 -16.78
CA PRO A 167 26.10 -12.99 -17.97
C PRO A 167 25.06 -13.74 -18.82
N LEU A 168 25.11 -15.07 -18.86
CA LEU A 168 24.21 -15.94 -19.64
C LEU A 168 22.85 -16.15 -18.97
N VAL A 169 22.75 -15.87 -17.66
CA VAL A 169 21.47 -15.89 -16.92
C VAL A 169 20.55 -14.80 -17.45
N ILE A 170 19.29 -15.10 -17.68
CA ILE A 170 18.32 -14.09 -18.13
C ILE A 170 18.10 -13.01 -17.07
N ASP A 171 17.68 -11.85 -17.53
CA ASP A 171 17.18 -10.78 -16.67
C ASP A 171 16.01 -11.27 -15.80
N GLY A 172 16.11 -11.16 -14.47
CA GLY A 172 15.16 -11.75 -13.52
C GLY A 172 15.38 -13.24 -13.23
N GLY A 173 16.38 -13.89 -13.83
CA GLY A 173 16.75 -15.27 -13.56
C GLY A 173 17.31 -15.49 -12.15
N ILE A 174 17.34 -16.75 -11.73
CA ILE A 174 17.74 -17.16 -10.37
C ILE A 174 19.20 -17.60 -10.36
N ILE A 175 19.95 -17.18 -9.33
CA ILE A 175 21.35 -17.56 -9.13
C ILE A 175 21.51 -18.07 -7.71
N VAL A 176 21.98 -19.30 -7.55
CA VAL A 176 22.16 -19.97 -6.26
C VAL A 176 23.65 -20.18 -6.02
N PHE A 177 24.11 -19.84 -4.83
CA PHE A 177 25.46 -20.14 -4.34
C PHE A 177 25.35 -21.09 -3.17
N ASP A 178 26.04 -22.20 -3.26
CA ASP A 178 26.26 -23.07 -2.12
C ASP A 178 27.48 -22.64 -1.30
N THR A 179 27.57 -23.18 -0.10
CA THR A 179 28.75 -23.13 0.75
C THR A 179 29.25 -21.70 1.04
N ILE A 180 28.34 -20.74 1.22
CA ILE A 180 28.68 -19.33 1.43
C ILE A 180 29.31 -19.03 2.81
N ASN A 181 29.53 -20.05 3.63
CA ASN A 181 30.38 -20.02 4.83
C ASN A 181 31.86 -20.28 4.56
N TRP A 182 32.25 -20.87 3.42
CA TRP A 182 33.67 -20.96 3.03
C TRP A 182 34.21 -19.56 2.75
N ALA A 183 35.39 -19.23 3.29
CA ALA A 183 35.91 -17.86 3.25
C ALA A 183 36.09 -17.32 1.82
N SER A 184 36.61 -18.14 0.91
CA SER A 184 36.81 -17.84 -0.52
C SER A 184 35.48 -17.63 -1.27
N VAL A 185 34.51 -18.53 -1.06
CA VAL A 185 33.17 -18.46 -1.66
C VAL A 185 32.42 -17.24 -1.15
N LYS A 186 32.44 -17.03 0.18
CA LYS A 186 31.79 -15.91 0.86
C LYS A 186 32.22 -14.56 0.29
N GLU A 187 33.51 -14.38 0.02
CA GLU A 187 34.01 -13.14 -0.55
C GLU A 187 33.43 -12.88 -1.95
N CYS A 188 33.43 -13.89 -2.82
CA CYS A 188 32.85 -13.77 -4.17
C CYS A 188 31.34 -13.51 -4.10
N TYR A 189 30.63 -14.26 -3.25
CA TYR A 189 29.19 -14.10 -3.00
C TYR A 189 28.85 -12.67 -2.52
N GLU A 190 29.52 -12.15 -1.50
CA GLU A 190 29.23 -10.82 -0.94
C GLU A 190 29.50 -9.69 -1.95
N GLN A 191 30.48 -9.86 -2.85
CA GLN A 191 30.70 -8.91 -3.95
C GLN A 191 29.57 -9.00 -4.99
N PHE A 192 29.18 -10.21 -5.37
CA PHE A 192 28.15 -10.45 -6.37
C PHE A 192 26.74 -10.06 -5.89
N LYS A 193 26.43 -10.35 -4.62
CA LYS A 193 25.20 -10.01 -3.91
C LYS A 193 24.84 -8.53 -4.01
N LYS A 194 25.83 -7.63 -3.88
CA LYS A 194 25.62 -6.17 -3.97
C LYS A 194 24.98 -5.71 -5.28
N LYS A 195 25.16 -6.48 -6.36
CA LYS A 195 24.65 -6.17 -7.70
C LYS A 195 23.31 -6.83 -8.01
N ASN A 196 22.78 -7.68 -7.12
CA ASN A 196 21.60 -8.51 -7.36
C ASN A 196 20.55 -8.33 -6.24
N LEU A 197 19.38 -8.95 -6.40
CA LEU A 197 18.35 -8.99 -5.36
C LEU A 197 18.51 -10.26 -4.54
N VAL A 198 18.47 -10.16 -3.22
CA VAL A 198 18.53 -11.33 -2.32
C VAL A 198 17.12 -11.86 -2.12
N LEU A 199 16.86 -13.09 -2.55
CA LEU A 199 15.59 -13.76 -2.27
C LEU A 199 15.69 -14.54 -0.96
N PHE A 200 16.79 -15.25 -0.73
CA PHE A 200 16.99 -16.02 0.49
C PHE A 200 18.48 -16.13 0.79
N GLU A 201 18.87 -16.11 2.06
CA GLU A 201 20.23 -16.47 2.47
C GLU A 201 20.24 -16.98 3.91
N ASN A 202 21.16 -17.89 4.19
CA ASN A 202 21.53 -18.31 5.53
C ASN A 202 23.05 -18.55 5.56
N ASN A 203 23.58 -19.21 6.60
CA ASN A 203 25.03 -19.44 6.68
C ASN A 203 25.55 -20.46 5.64
N GLN A 204 24.70 -21.26 5.02
CA GLN A 204 25.10 -22.33 4.10
C GLN A 204 24.95 -21.94 2.64
N PHE A 205 23.85 -21.29 2.24
CA PHE A 205 23.60 -20.97 0.83
C PHE A 205 22.87 -19.62 0.66
N GLY A 206 22.99 -19.07 -0.54
CA GLY A 206 22.31 -17.84 -0.95
C GLY A 206 21.56 -18.03 -2.27
N ILE A 207 20.33 -17.52 -2.35
CA ILE A 207 19.51 -17.47 -3.56
C ILE A 207 19.31 -16.00 -3.92
N LEU A 208 19.81 -15.64 -5.09
CA LEU A 208 19.75 -14.31 -5.66
C LEU A 208 18.87 -14.30 -6.91
N MET A 209 18.31 -13.14 -7.23
CA MET A 209 17.66 -12.85 -8.50
C MET A 209 18.48 -11.81 -9.26
N LYS A 210 18.80 -12.11 -10.53
CA LYS A 210 19.55 -11.22 -11.41
C LYS A 210 18.77 -9.95 -11.65
N LYS A 211 19.36 -8.79 -11.33
CA LYS A 211 18.74 -7.50 -11.60
C LYS A 211 18.63 -7.27 -13.11
N ASN A 212 17.45 -6.90 -13.58
CA ASN A 212 17.23 -6.43 -14.95
C ASN A 212 17.28 -4.89 -15.01
N LYS A 213 17.56 -4.32 -16.19
CA LYS A 213 17.69 -2.85 -16.36
C LYS A 213 16.38 -2.08 -16.10
N ALA A 214 15.23 -2.75 -16.13
CA ALA A 214 13.89 -2.17 -16.02
C ALA A 214 13.19 -2.52 -14.70
N GLN A 215 13.89 -3.10 -13.71
CA GLN A 215 13.23 -3.92 -12.69
C GLN A 215 12.47 -3.05 -11.70
N LYS A 216 11.16 -2.96 -11.93
CA LYS A 216 10.21 -2.13 -11.17
C LYS A 216 9.83 -2.68 -9.81
N ASN A 217 10.02 -3.97 -9.54
CA ASN A 217 9.32 -4.58 -8.41
C ASN A 217 10.27 -5.14 -7.35
N LEU A 218 10.98 -4.25 -6.65
CA LEU A 218 11.61 -4.58 -5.36
C LEU A 218 10.59 -5.22 -4.40
N ASP A 219 9.34 -4.79 -4.45
CA ASP A 219 8.26 -5.29 -3.61
C ASP A 219 7.92 -6.76 -3.90
N THR A 220 7.91 -7.16 -5.18
CA THR A 220 7.70 -8.57 -5.55
C THR A 220 8.85 -9.45 -5.04
N ALA A 221 10.09 -8.99 -5.16
CA ALA A 221 11.25 -9.72 -4.63
C ALA A 221 11.19 -9.82 -3.08
N ALA A 222 10.75 -8.77 -2.39
CA ALA A 222 10.56 -8.78 -0.94
C ALA A 222 9.48 -9.78 -0.50
N ILE A 223 8.36 -9.87 -1.24
CA ILE A 223 7.29 -10.84 -0.97
C ILE A 223 7.77 -12.26 -1.20
N ILE A 224 8.45 -12.53 -2.31
CA ILE A 224 9.05 -13.84 -2.57
C ILE A 224 10.03 -14.18 -1.48
N SER A 225 10.89 -13.23 -1.08
CA SER A 225 11.84 -13.44 0.01
C SER A 225 11.16 -13.83 1.32
N ARG A 226 10.07 -13.15 1.68
CA ARG A 226 9.25 -13.49 2.86
C ARG A 226 8.66 -14.90 2.74
N LYS A 227 8.09 -15.26 1.57
CA LYS A 227 7.56 -16.61 1.32
C LYS A 227 8.63 -17.68 1.45
N LEU A 228 9.82 -17.48 0.87
CA LEU A 228 10.92 -18.44 0.96
C LEU A 228 11.39 -18.63 2.40
N LYS A 229 11.50 -17.56 3.19
CA LYS A 229 11.87 -17.64 4.62
C LYS A 229 10.85 -18.45 5.43
N ASN A 230 9.57 -18.14 5.25
CA ASN A 230 8.46 -18.83 5.89
C ASN A 230 8.42 -20.33 5.52
N MET A 231 8.53 -20.63 4.23
CA MET A 231 8.58 -21.99 3.71
C MET A 231 9.81 -22.75 4.22
N TYR A 232 10.99 -22.12 4.25
CA TYR A 232 12.21 -22.74 4.77
C TYR A 232 12.07 -23.11 6.25
N SER A 233 11.51 -22.22 7.08
CA SER A 233 11.23 -22.50 8.50
C SER A 233 10.35 -23.74 8.66
N ARG A 234 9.26 -23.80 7.88
CA ARG A 234 8.33 -24.93 7.90
C ARG A 234 8.97 -26.25 7.44
N LEU A 235 9.83 -26.19 6.42
CA LEU A 235 10.57 -27.35 5.93
C LEU A 235 11.59 -27.86 6.96
N LEU A 236 12.24 -26.96 7.70
CA LEU A 236 13.12 -27.35 8.81
C LEU A 236 12.35 -28.03 9.93
N GLU A 237 11.16 -27.54 10.29
CA GLU A 237 10.29 -28.23 11.25
C GLU A 237 9.96 -29.65 10.79
N THR A 238 9.70 -29.82 9.49
CA THR A 238 9.40 -31.13 8.90
C THR A 238 10.59 -32.09 8.96
N GLU A 239 11.81 -31.61 8.69
CA GLU A 239 13.02 -32.44 8.78
C GLU A 239 13.42 -32.77 10.24
N ASN A 240 13.19 -31.85 11.18
CA ASN A 240 13.65 -32.00 12.58
C ASN A 240 12.69 -32.80 13.49
N GLN A 241 11.52 -33.20 13.00
CA GLN A 241 10.56 -33.98 13.79
C GLN A 241 11.06 -35.43 14.01
N THR A 242 11.74 -35.64 15.14
CA THR A 242 12.21 -36.94 15.63
C THR A 242 11.13 -37.77 16.34
N VAL A 243 10.01 -37.13 16.73
CA VAL A 243 8.81 -37.78 17.28
C VAL A 243 7.58 -37.12 16.64
N MET A 244 6.73 -37.92 15.99
CA MET A 244 5.46 -37.46 15.44
C MET A 244 4.52 -37.06 16.59
N LYS A 245 4.49 -35.77 16.96
CA LYS A 245 3.40 -35.22 17.77
C LYS A 245 2.18 -35.04 16.86
N ARG A 246 1.00 -35.41 17.38
CA ARG A 246 -0.27 -35.10 16.72
C ARG A 246 -0.36 -33.61 16.41
N PRO A 247 -0.71 -33.20 15.17
CA PRO A 247 -0.94 -31.80 14.86
C PRO A 247 -2.02 -31.20 15.77
N THR A 248 -1.79 -30.00 16.27
CA THR A 248 -2.80 -29.21 16.97
C THR A 248 -3.56 -28.32 16.01
N ILE A 249 -4.86 -28.21 16.20
CA ILE A 249 -5.73 -27.31 15.44
C ILE A 249 -6.68 -26.55 16.35
N ASN A 250 -6.73 -25.23 16.17
CA ASN A 250 -7.74 -24.38 16.77
C ASN A 250 -8.78 -23.97 15.71
N VAL A 251 -10.06 -24.20 15.99
CA VAL A 251 -11.17 -23.76 15.14
C VAL A 251 -11.89 -22.61 15.83
N GLY A 252 -11.81 -21.42 15.24
CA GLY A 252 -12.47 -20.22 15.73
C GLY A 252 -13.84 -20.05 15.10
N VAL A 253 -14.89 -19.90 15.92
CA VAL A 253 -16.26 -19.64 15.48
C VAL A 253 -16.64 -18.19 15.76
N LEU A 254 -17.05 -17.46 14.71
CA LEU A 254 -17.58 -16.11 14.81
C LEU A 254 -19.10 -16.18 15.08
N ALA A 255 -19.55 -15.74 16.26
CA ALA A 255 -20.96 -15.81 16.62
C ALA A 255 -21.52 -14.42 16.98
N TYR A 256 -22.66 -14.07 16.37
CA TYR A 256 -23.48 -12.93 16.78
C TYR A 256 -24.91 -13.12 16.27
N ASN A 257 -25.88 -13.31 17.18
CA ASN A 257 -27.29 -13.51 16.84
C ASN A 257 -27.56 -14.67 15.84
N HIS A 258 -27.00 -15.85 16.12
CA HIS A 258 -27.09 -17.06 15.30
C HIS A 258 -27.94 -18.16 15.96
N GLU A 259 -28.98 -17.85 16.74
CA GLU A 259 -29.77 -18.85 17.48
C GLU A 259 -30.33 -19.98 16.59
N LYS A 260 -30.61 -19.68 15.31
CA LYS A 260 -31.11 -20.65 14.32
C LYS A 260 -30.06 -21.62 13.80
N TYR A 261 -28.77 -21.27 13.88
CA TYR A 261 -27.71 -21.92 13.10
C TYR A 261 -26.57 -22.46 13.97
N ILE A 262 -26.30 -21.83 15.12
CA ILE A 262 -25.07 -22.05 15.89
C ILE A 262 -24.88 -23.49 16.36
N VAL A 263 -25.96 -24.21 16.68
CA VAL A 263 -25.88 -25.60 17.12
C VAL A 263 -25.38 -26.51 16.01
N GLU A 264 -25.85 -26.32 14.77
CA GLU A 264 -25.41 -27.13 13.62
C GLU A 264 -23.97 -26.79 13.23
N CYS A 265 -23.59 -25.51 13.31
CA CYS A 265 -22.20 -25.09 13.16
C CYS A 265 -21.28 -25.86 14.13
N ILE A 266 -21.54 -25.79 15.43
CA ILE A 266 -20.71 -26.45 16.45
C ILE A 266 -20.70 -27.97 16.25
N ASP A 267 -21.86 -28.56 16.01
CA ASP A 267 -22.00 -30.01 15.84
C ASP A 267 -21.20 -30.54 14.64
N SER A 268 -21.15 -29.77 13.54
CA SER A 268 -20.33 -30.12 12.36
C SER A 268 -18.82 -30.16 12.66
N ILE A 269 -18.35 -29.33 13.59
CA ILE A 269 -16.94 -29.26 13.99
C ILE A 269 -16.62 -30.38 15.00
N VAL A 270 -17.49 -30.65 15.97
CA VAL A 270 -17.33 -31.73 16.96
C VAL A 270 -17.36 -33.12 16.30
N LYS A 271 -18.06 -33.26 15.18
CA LYS A 271 -18.10 -34.49 14.38
C LYS A 271 -16.80 -34.78 13.61
N GLN A 272 -15.85 -33.86 13.56
CA GLN A 272 -14.61 -34.07 12.80
C GLN A 272 -13.80 -35.28 13.31
N ARG A 273 -13.13 -35.96 12.38
CA ARG A 273 -12.39 -37.23 12.59
C ARG A 273 -11.02 -37.18 11.94
N GLY A 274 -10.00 -37.55 12.70
CA GLY A 274 -8.61 -37.67 12.22
C GLY A 274 -7.62 -37.80 13.37
N ASP A 275 -6.34 -37.73 13.04
CA ASP A 275 -5.22 -37.84 13.97
C ASP A 275 -4.68 -36.44 14.32
N PHE A 276 -5.48 -35.69 15.10
CA PHE A 276 -5.18 -34.32 15.54
C PHE A 276 -5.80 -34.03 16.90
N ASP A 277 -5.27 -33.02 17.59
CA ASP A 277 -5.85 -32.45 18.80
C ASP A 277 -6.57 -31.14 18.45
N LEU A 278 -7.88 -31.09 18.71
CA LEU A 278 -8.79 -30.02 18.28
C LEU A 278 -9.26 -29.19 19.48
N LYS A 279 -9.10 -27.87 19.39
CA LYS A 279 -9.73 -26.90 20.29
C LYS A 279 -10.70 -26.03 19.50
N ILE A 280 -11.96 -25.99 19.90
CA ILE A 280 -12.98 -25.13 19.32
C ILE A 280 -13.13 -23.90 20.22
N ILE A 281 -13.06 -22.70 19.64
CA ILE A 281 -13.16 -21.44 20.36
C ILE A 281 -14.31 -20.66 19.75
N ILE A 282 -15.38 -20.48 20.50
CA ILE A 282 -16.57 -19.77 20.05
C ILE A 282 -16.53 -18.37 20.64
N CYS A 283 -16.38 -17.36 19.78
CA CYS A 283 -16.37 -15.96 20.20
C CYS A 283 -17.73 -15.33 19.90
N ASP A 284 -18.58 -15.32 20.93
CA ASP A 284 -19.85 -14.60 20.91
C ASP A 284 -19.62 -13.11 21.10
N ASP A 285 -20.06 -12.31 20.12
CA ASP A 285 -19.93 -10.84 20.09
C ASP A 285 -21.08 -10.14 20.80
N ASN A 286 -21.39 -10.63 22.00
CA ASN A 286 -22.48 -10.11 22.83
C ASN A 286 -23.86 -10.25 22.15
N SER A 287 -24.20 -11.47 21.74
CA SER A 287 -25.51 -11.81 21.16
C SER A 287 -26.66 -11.40 22.08
N THR A 288 -27.75 -10.97 21.47
CA THR A 288 -28.98 -10.52 22.14
C THR A 288 -30.13 -11.52 22.04
N ASP A 289 -29.97 -12.55 21.22
CA ASP A 289 -30.90 -13.66 21.06
C ASP A 289 -30.50 -14.87 21.93
N GLN A 290 -31.02 -16.07 21.64
CA GLN A 290 -30.71 -17.25 22.43
C GLN A 290 -29.34 -17.89 22.14
N THR A 291 -28.52 -17.33 21.25
CA THR A 291 -27.23 -17.90 20.80
C THR A 291 -26.36 -18.34 21.98
N THR A 292 -26.08 -17.43 22.92
CA THR A 292 -25.24 -17.69 24.09
C THR A 292 -25.73 -18.90 24.89
N SER A 293 -27.03 -18.92 25.20
CA SER A 293 -27.65 -19.98 26.01
C SER A 293 -27.66 -21.34 25.30
N MET A 294 -27.77 -21.35 23.97
CA MET A 294 -27.73 -22.56 23.16
C MET A 294 -26.33 -23.14 23.09
N ILE A 295 -25.29 -22.29 23.00
CA ILE A 295 -23.89 -22.72 23.07
C ILE A 295 -23.62 -23.40 24.42
N ASP A 296 -23.97 -22.75 25.53
CA ASP A 296 -23.74 -23.30 26.88
C ASP A 296 -24.49 -24.62 27.10
N THR A 297 -25.72 -24.70 26.61
CA THR A 297 -26.54 -25.91 26.68
C THR A 297 -25.91 -27.05 25.86
N TYR A 298 -25.41 -26.75 24.66
CA TYR A 298 -24.75 -27.73 23.81
C TYR A 298 -23.47 -28.27 24.46
N ILE A 299 -22.61 -27.39 24.99
CA ILE A 299 -21.35 -27.78 25.65
C ILE A 299 -21.63 -28.67 26.87
N LYS A 300 -22.65 -28.34 27.66
CA LYS A 300 -23.02 -29.09 28.87
C LYS A 300 -23.55 -30.51 28.55
N ASN A 301 -24.28 -30.66 27.44
CA ASN A 301 -25.02 -31.89 27.13
C ASN A 301 -24.26 -32.82 26.16
N THR A 302 -23.20 -32.35 25.50
CA THR A 302 -22.49 -33.11 24.48
C THR A 302 -21.29 -33.85 25.05
N VAL A 303 -21.21 -35.16 24.83
CA VAL A 303 -20.04 -35.98 25.19
C VAL A 303 -19.00 -35.88 24.07
N MET A 304 -17.89 -35.21 24.35
CA MET A 304 -16.81 -35.00 23.39
C MET A 304 -15.73 -36.09 23.44
N SER A 305 -15.06 -36.29 22.31
CA SER A 305 -13.87 -37.15 22.26
C SER A 305 -12.73 -36.52 23.08
N LYS A 306 -11.84 -37.34 23.65
CA LYS A 306 -10.76 -36.87 24.55
C LYS A 306 -9.80 -35.85 23.92
N ASN A 307 -9.70 -35.83 22.60
CA ASN A 307 -8.85 -34.94 21.81
C ASN A 307 -9.60 -33.68 21.32
N ILE A 308 -10.81 -33.43 21.80
CA ILE A 308 -11.63 -32.26 21.44
C ILE A 308 -11.96 -31.48 22.71
N THR A 309 -11.68 -30.18 22.69
CA THR A 309 -12.11 -29.23 23.73
C THR A 309 -12.89 -28.07 23.12
N ILE A 310 -13.78 -27.46 23.90
CA ILE A 310 -14.57 -26.28 23.49
C ILE A 310 -14.43 -25.20 24.55
N GLU A 311 -14.16 -23.97 24.12
CA GLU A 311 -14.22 -22.76 24.94
C GLU A 311 -15.24 -21.79 24.36
N HIS A 312 -16.13 -21.29 25.21
CA HIS A 312 -17.09 -20.25 24.87
C HIS A 312 -16.63 -18.93 25.49
N LEU A 313 -16.34 -17.94 24.63
CA LEU A 313 -15.84 -16.63 25.01
C LEU A 313 -16.87 -15.57 24.63
N ILE A 314 -17.46 -14.92 25.64
CA ILE A 314 -18.49 -13.88 25.44
C ILE A 314 -17.86 -12.49 25.57
N SER A 315 -18.14 -11.59 24.63
CA SER A 315 -17.70 -10.19 24.71
C SER A 315 -18.60 -9.41 25.66
N ASN A 316 -18.06 -8.41 26.36
CA ASN A 316 -18.86 -7.54 27.23
C ASN A 316 -19.68 -6.50 26.45
N VAL A 317 -19.31 -6.25 25.19
CA VAL A 317 -19.98 -5.32 24.27
C VAL A 317 -19.93 -5.91 22.86
N ASN A 318 -20.87 -5.52 22.00
CA ASN A 318 -20.77 -5.86 20.57
C ASN A 318 -19.62 -5.05 19.95
N LEU A 319 -18.57 -5.75 19.51
CA LEU A 319 -17.37 -5.18 18.92
C LEU A 319 -17.51 -4.91 17.42
N GLY A 320 -18.43 -5.64 16.77
CA GLY A 320 -18.60 -5.68 15.33
C GLY A 320 -17.68 -6.71 14.66
N MET A 321 -18.05 -7.09 13.43
CA MET A 321 -17.44 -8.18 12.65
C MET A 321 -15.90 -8.18 12.65
N VAL A 322 -15.26 -7.06 12.32
CA VAL A 322 -13.79 -6.98 12.15
C VAL A 322 -13.07 -7.16 13.49
N LYS A 323 -13.55 -6.52 14.55
CA LYS A 323 -12.95 -6.62 15.89
C LYS A 323 -13.21 -7.99 16.51
N ASN A 324 -14.38 -8.60 16.25
CA ASN A 324 -14.63 -9.97 16.67
C ASN A 324 -13.75 -10.97 15.89
N LEU A 325 -13.53 -10.77 14.59
CA LEU A 325 -12.57 -11.55 13.80
C LEU A 325 -11.15 -11.48 14.38
N LYS A 326 -10.68 -10.27 14.73
CA LYS A 326 -9.40 -10.09 15.46
C LYS A 326 -9.39 -10.92 16.74
N ARG A 327 -10.42 -10.81 17.56
CA ARG A 327 -10.55 -11.54 18.83
C ARG A 327 -10.47 -13.05 18.61
N VAL A 328 -11.17 -13.59 17.62
CA VAL A 328 -11.17 -15.02 17.27
C VAL A 328 -9.77 -15.49 16.87
N ILE A 329 -9.11 -14.78 15.93
CA ILE A 329 -7.76 -15.13 15.47
C ILE A 329 -6.77 -15.10 16.64
N ARG A 330 -6.85 -14.08 17.52
CA ARG A 330 -5.98 -13.96 18.69
C ARG A 330 -6.24 -15.03 19.75
N SER A 331 -7.48 -15.47 19.93
CA SER A 331 -7.79 -16.58 20.83
C SER A 331 -7.33 -17.95 20.29
N CYS A 332 -7.21 -18.09 18.96
CA CYS A 332 -6.81 -19.33 18.30
C CYS A 332 -5.28 -19.51 18.15
N GLN A 333 -4.44 -18.57 18.61
CA GLN A 333 -2.99 -18.65 18.46
C GLN A 333 -2.36 -19.83 19.22
N GLY A 334 -1.14 -20.20 18.82
CA GLY A 334 -0.34 -21.26 19.42
C GLY A 334 -0.62 -22.68 18.89
N SER A 335 -1.44 -22.81 17.85
CA SER A 335 -1.74 -24.08 17.19
C SER A 335 -0.95 -24.24 15.88
N LYS A 336 -0.69 -25.48 15.46
CA LYS A 336 -0.02 -25.73 14.17
C LYS A 336 -0.92 -25.28 13.00
N TYR A 337 -2.23 -25.49 13.15
CA TYR A 337 -3.24 -25.15 12.16
C TYR A 337 -4.40 -24.38 12.77
N MET A 338 -5.02 -23.51 11.97
CA MET A 338 -6.21 -22.75 12.36
C MET A 338 -7.29 -22.89 11.29
N ALA A 339 -8.56 -22.97 11.69
CA ALA A 339 -9.69 -22.76 10.78
C ALA A 339 -10.64 -21.72 11.39
N LEU A 340 -11.34 -20.99 10.52
CA LEU A 340 -12.30 -19.96 10.92
C LEU A 340 -13.65 -20.34 10.32
N VAL A 341 -14.73 -20.20 11.09
CA VAL A 341 -16.09 -20.60 10.69
C VAL A 341 -17.07 -19.54 11.15
N ASP A 342 -17.91 -19.05 10.24
CA ASP A 342 -19.04 -18.20 10.62
C ASP A 342 -20.11 -19.07 11.30
N GLY A 343 -20.69 -18.59 12.41
CA GLY A 343 -21.61 -19.37 13.23
C GLY A 343 -22.96 -19.69 12.56
N ASP A 344 -23.22 -19.10 11.39
CA ASP A 344 -24.33 -19.39 10.48
C ASP A 344 -23.96 -20.36 9.34
N ASP A 345 -22.72 -20.85 9.26
CA ASP A 345 -22.26 -21.86 8.31
C ASP A 345 -22.03 -23.23 8.98
N TYR A 346 -21.75 -24.27 8.19
CA TYR A 346 -21.38 -25.58 8.73
C TYR A 346 -20.60 -26.45 7.75
N TRP A 347 -19.90 -27.44 8.29
CA TRP A 347 -19.16 -28.42 7.51
C TRP A 347 -20.00 -29.67 7.25
N ILE A 348 -19.96 -30.18 6.01
CA ILE A 348 -20.75 -31.33 5.58
C ILE A 348 -19.92 -32.62 5.44
N HIS A 349 -18.64 -32.58 5.83
CA HIS A 349 -17.72 -33.72 5.70
C HIS A 349 -16.91 -33.95 6.99
N ASP A 350 -17.02 -35.14 7.58
CA ASP A 350 -16.42 -35.47 8.89
C ASP A 350 -14.88 -35.54 8.89
N HIS A 351 -14.23 -35.72 7.74
CA HIS A 351 -12.75 -35.68 7.64
C HIS A 351 -12.18 -34.42 6.98
N LYS A 352 -12.92 -33.29 7.01
CA LYS A 352 -12.43 -32.03 6.42
C LYS A 352 -11.09 -31.63 7.02
N ILE A 353 -10.99 -31.54 8.35
CA ILE A 353 -9.74 -31.16 9.03
C ILE A 353 -8.57 -32.04 8.59
N GLN A 354 -8.75 -33.38 8.62
CA GLN A 354 -7.67 -34.30 8.25
C GLN A 354 -7.23 -34.12 6.79
N ARG A 355 -8.18 -33.85 5.88
CA ARG A 355 -7.86 -33.61 4.46
C ARG A 355 -7.04 -32.33 4.27
N HIS A 356 -7.38 -31.25 4.97
CA HIS A 356 -6.59 -30.02 4.96
C HIS A 356 -5.19 -30.22 5.56
N ILE A 357 -5.07 -30.92 6.70
CA ILE A 357 -3.77 -31.27 7.28
C ILE A 357 -2.94 -32.04 6.24
N ASN A 358 -3.48 -33.13 5.69
CA ASN A 358 -2.77 -33.96 4.71
C ASN A 358 -2.31 -33.15 3.50
N PHE A 359 -3.18 -32.28 2.97
CA PHE A 359 -2.85 -31.40 1.86
C PHE A 359 -1.71 -30.44 2.24
N MET A 360 -1.84 -29.73 3.36
CA MET A 360 -0.87 -28.76 3.80
C MET A 360 0.49 -29.42 4.08
N GLU A 361 0.56 -30.62 4.69
CA GLU A 361 1.83 -31.32 4.95
C GLU A 361 2.60 -31.70 3.67
N ILE A 362 1.91 -31.86 2.53
CA ILE A 362 2.55 -32.13 1.23
C ILE A 362 2.72 -30.87 0.36
N HIS A 363 2.21 -29.73 0.83
CA HIS A 363 2.31 -28.40 0.22
C HIS A 363 2.89 -27.38 1.23
N PRO A 364 4.19 -27.53 1.59
CA PRO A 364 4.86 -26.63 2.53
C PRO A 364 4.89 -25.15 2.09
N GLU A 365 4.73 -24.88 0.80
CA GLU A 365 4.59 -23.57 0.19
C GLU A 365 3.27 -22.86 0.53
N CYS A 366 2.22 -23.61 0.89
CA CYS A 366 0.89 -23.05 1.13
C CYS A 366 0.77 -22.45 2.54
N ALA A 367 0.31 -21.20 2.63
CA ALA A 367 -0.12 -20.57 3.87
C ALA A 367 -1.60 -20.87 4.20
N ILE A 368 -2.38 -21.09 3.16
CA ILE A 368 -3.84 -21.29 3.22
C ILE A 368 -4.16 -22.52 2.38
N SER A 369 -5.14 -23.30 2.82
CA SER A 369 -5.89 -24.20 1.96
C SER A 369 -7.38 -23.95 2.14
N PHE A 370 -8.17 -24.17 1.09
CA PHE A 370 -9.62 -24.07 1.14
C PHE A 370 -10.25 -25.21 0.35
N ASP A 371 -11.48 -25.57 0.67
CA ASP A 371 -12.24 -26.60 -0.04
C ASP A 371 -13.37 -26.02 -0.89
N SER A 372 -13.99 -26.87 -1.69
CA SER A 372 -15.14 -26.45 -2.48
C SER A 372 -16.39 -26.26 -1.62
N ILE A 373 -17.16 -25.22 -1.92
CA ILE A 373 -18.35 -24.86 -1.14
C ILE A 373 -19.64 -25.09 -1.92
N ILE A 374 -20.71 -25.42 -1.18
CA ILE A 374 -22.10 -25.28 -1.62
C ILE A 374 -22.61 -23.93 -1.11
N MET A 375 -23.15 -23.10 -2.00
CA MET A 375 -23.91 -21.91 -1.60
C MET A 375 -25.37 -22.29 -1.41
N ASP A 376 -25.92 -22.05 -0.23
CA ASP A 376 -27.32 -22.30 0.13
C ASP A 376 -28.10 -20.99 0.23
N TYR A 377 -28.95 -20.73 -0.76
CA TYR A 377 -29.82 -19.56 -0.82
C TYR A 377 -31.14 -19.91 -0.12
N GLU A 378 -31.22 -19.71 1.20
CA GLU A 378 -32.35 -20.17 2.03
C GLU A 378 -33.69 -19.61 1.54
N ASN A 379 -33.71 -18.32 1.18
CA ASN A 379 -34.90 -17.63 0.70
C ASN A 379 -35.40 -18.18 -0.64
N GLU A 380 -34.49 -18.65 -1.50
CA GLU A 380 -34.79 -19.21 -2.82
C GLU A 380 -34.98 -20.73 -2.78
N ARG A 381 -34.66 -21.37 -1.64
CA ARG A 381 -34.61 -22.84 -1.47
C ARG A 381 -33.75 -23.50 -2.56
N LYS A 382 -32.57 -22.93 -2.79
CA LYS A 382 -31.68 -23.32 -3.88
C LYS A 382 -30.27 -23.52 -3.35
N GLN A 383 -29.65 -24.63 -3.74
CA GLN A 383 -28.24 -24.92 -3.50
C GLN A 383 -27.48 -25.04 -4.82
N GLU A 384 -26.29 -24.47 -4.89
CA GLU A 384 -25.40 -24.59 -6.05
C GLU A 384 -23.93 -24.59 -5.64
N LEU A 385 -23.08 -25.18 -6.48
CA LEU A 385 -21.64 -25.09 -6.29
C LEU A 385 -21.17 -23.67 -6.58
N TYR A 386 -20.12 -23.21 -5.88
CA TYR A 386 -19.56 -21.90 -6.16
C TYR A 386 -18.83 -21.88 -7.51
N ASN A 387 -19.42 -21.17 -8.48
CA ASN A 387 -18.96 -21.15 -9.88
C ASN A 387 -17.48 -20.80 -10.04
N MET A 388 -16.96 -19.83 -9.28
CA MET A 388 -15.55 -19.40 -9.39
C MET A 388 -14.57 -20.53 -9.07
N GLN A 389 -14.95 -21.47 -8.21
CA GLN A 389 -14.14 -22.65 -7.89
C GLN A 389 -14.18 -23.70 -9.01
N GLN A 390 -15.28 -23.76 -9.77
CA GLN A 390 -15.43 -24.71 -10.88
C GLN A 390 -14.61 -24.27 -12.10
N GLU A 391 -14.43 -22.96 -12.27
CA GLU A 391 -13.63 -22.37 -13.35
C GLU A 391 -12.12 -22.36 -13.06
N ALA A 392 -11.71 -22.67 -11.84
CA ALA A 392 -10.32 -22.64 -11.42
C ALA A 392 -9.52 -23.82 -12.01
N ILE A 393 -8.40 -23.50 -12.66
CA ILE A 393 -7.49 -24.50 -13.24
C ILE A 393 -6.27 -24.64 -12.33
N GLY A 394 -5.96 -25.87 -11.95
CA GLY A 394 -4.90 -26.18 -10.98
C GLY A 394 -5.43 -26.32 -9.56
N ASP A 395 -4.50 -26.52 -8.62
CA ASP A 395 -4.77 -26.70 -7.18
C ASP A 395 -3.99 -25.72 -6.29
N ILE A 396 -3.03 -24.97 -6.86
CA ILE A 396 -2.17 -24.02 -6.13
C ILE A 396 -2.26 -22.66 -6.82
N PHE A 397 -2.53 -21.62 -6.04
CA PHE A 397 -2.78 -20.26 -6.51
C PHE A 397 -1.93 -19.23 -5.78
N THR A 398 -1.58 -18.16 -6.49
CA THR A 398 -0.79 -17.04 -5.95
C THR A 398 -1.69 -15.91 -5.46
N THR A 399 -1.12 -14.92 -4.77
CA THR A 399 -1.82 -13.70 -4.35
C THR A 399 -2.47 -12.98 -5.53
N LEU A 400 -1.77 -12.87 -6.67
CA LEU A 400 -2.28 -12.22 -7.88
C LEU A 400 -3.57 -12.88 -8.39
N TYR A 401 -3.65 -14.21 -8.29
CA TYR A 401 -4.83 -14.95 -8.73
C TYR A 401 -6.08 -14.58 -7.93
N ILE A 402 -5.97 -14.48 -6.60
CA ILE A 402 -7.12 -14.18 -5.73
C ILE A 402 -7.50 -12.69 -5.70
N LEU A 403 -6.57 -11.80 -6.07
CA LEU A 403 -6.85 -10.37 -6.27
C LEU A 403 -7.82 -10.17 -7.46
N GLU A 404 -7.64 -10.93 -8.54
CA GLU A 404 -8.48 -10.83 -9.73
C GLU A 404 -9.72 -11.74 -9.65
N ARG A 405 -9.65 -12.86 -8.91
CA ARG A 405 -10.72 -13.87 -8.81
C ARG A 405 -10.83 -14.40 -7.39
N TYR A 406 -11.84 -13.96 -6.64
CA TYR A 406 -12.02 -14.47 -5.29
C TYR A 406 -12.57 -15.91 -5.26
N ILE A 407 -11.70 -16.89 -5.45
CA ILE A 407 -12.05 -18.32 -5.54
C ILE A 407 -12.31 -19.00 -4.19
N ILE A 408 -11.87 -18.41 -3.08
CA ILE A 408 -12.09 -18.99 -1.75
C ILE A 408 -13.58 -18.90 -1.40
N GLY A 409 -14.21 -17.76 -1.70
CA GLY A 409 -15.66 -17.58 -1.66
C GLY A 409 -16.25 -17.27 -0.29
N ASN A 410 -15.75 -17.90 0.79
CA ASN A 410 -16.22 -17.69 2.16
C ASN A 410 -15.18 -18.16 3.21
N ILE A 411 -15.18 -17.57 4.41
CA ILE A 411 -14.18 -17.86 5.44
C ILE A 411 -14.28 -19.28 6.03
N SER A 412 -15.49 -19.85 6.11
CA SER A 412 -15.82 -21.16 6.67
C SER A 412 -15.24 -22.35 5.89
N CYS A 413 -14.72 -22.11 4.69
CA CYS A 413 -13.96 -23.11 3.92
C CYS A 413 -12.43 -22.98 4.10
N GLY A 414 -11.95 -21.89 4.71
CA GLY A 414 -10.54 -21.59 4.87
C GLY A 414 -9.86 -22.35 6.00
N PHE A 415 -8.61 -22.74 5.76
CA PHE A 415 -7.74 -23.46 6.67
C PHE A 415 -6.31 -22.92 6.56
N TYR A 416 -5.72 -22.52 7.68
CA TYR A 416 -4.51 -21.71 7.72
C TYR A 416 -3.40 -22.42 8.48
N TYR A 417 -2.15 -22.20 8.06
CA TYR A 417 -1.00 -22.56 8.89
C TYR A 417 -0.86 -21.53 10.01
N GLY A 418 -0.95 -21.99 11.26
CA GLY A 418 -1.06 -21.16 12.47
C GLY A 418 0.05 -20.11 12.59
N PRO A 419 1.33 -20.50 12.50
CA PRO A 419 2.46 -19.56 12.59
C PRO A 419 2.47 -18.45 11.53
N PHE A 420 1.74 -18.59 10.42
CA PHE A 420 1.65 -17.53 9.40
C PHE A 420 0.49 -16.60 9.69
N ILE A 421 -0.72 -17.11 9.92
CA ILE A 421 -1.88 -16.26 10.24
C ILE A 421 -1.66 -15.44 11.52
N GLU A 422 -0.84 -15.94 12.45
CA GLU A 422 -0.41 -15.20 13.65
C GLU A 422 0.39 -13.93 13.35
N GLN A 423 1.04 -13.84 12.18
CA GLN A 423 1.83 -12.69 11.75
C GLN A 423 0.98 -11.51 11.24
N ILE A 424 -0.36 -11.66 11.18
CA ILE A 424 -1.24 -10.55 10.83
C ILE A 424 -1.01 -9.39 11.81
N PRO A 425 -0.69 -8.18 11.33
CA PRO A 425 -0.53 -7.02 12.20
C PRO A 425 -1.89 -6.47 12.63
N ASP A 426 -1.94 -5.88 13.82
CA ASP A 426 -3.17 -5.31 14.36
C ASP A 426 -3.77 -4.20 13.49
N ALA A 427 -2.93 -3.45 12.77
CA ALA A 427 -3.35 -2.42 11.81
C ALA A 427 -4.29 -2.96 10.71
N LEU A 428 -4.23 -4.26 10.37
CA LEU A 428 -5.18 -4.86 9.43
C LEU A 428 -6.62 -4.79 9.97
N PHE A 429 -6.82 -4.87 11.29
CA PHE A 429 -8.15 -4.87 11.89
C PHE A 429 -8.68 -3.47 12.22
N GLU A 430 -7.90 -2.43 11.94
CA GLU A 430 -8.33 -1.03 12.05
C GLU A 430 -9.06 -0.52 10.80
N MET A 431 -8.93 -1.25 9.68
CA MET A 431 -9.70 -1.04 8.44
C MET A 431 -10.83 -2.07 8.32
N PHE A 432 -11.80 -1.81 7.43
CA PHE A 432 -12.80 -2.84 7.14
C PHE A 432 -12.13 -4.03 6.46
N VAL A 433 -12.11 -5.19 7.10
CA VAL A 433 -11.52 -6.43 6.55
C VAL A 433 -12.55 -7.53 6.52
N GLY A 434 -12.92 -7.89 5.29
CA GLY A 434 -13.59 -9.15 4.99
C GLY A 434 -12.59 -10.28 4.73
N ASP A 435 -13.14 -11.45 4.48
CA ASP A 435 -12.42 -12.66 4.11
C ASP A 435 -11.48 -12.47 2.90
N TRP A 436 -11.88 -11.68 1.89
CA TRP A 436 -11.03 -11.38 0.73
C TRP A 436 -9.69 -10.74 1.12
N MET A 437 -9.72 -9.65 1.89
CA MET A 437 -8.49 -8.93 2.28
C MET A 437 -7.65 -9.72 3.29
N LEU A 438 -8.29 -10.45 4.22
CA LEU A 438 -7.61 -11.38 5.12
C LEU A 438 -6.79 -12.41 4.31
N ASN A 439 -7.42 -13.01 3.30
CA ASN A 439 -6.79 -14.02 2.46
C ASN A 439 -5.71 -13.42 1.54
N ILE A 440 -5.90 -12.19 1.03
CA ILE A 440 -4.85 -11.47 0.30
C ILE A 440 -3.60 -11.30 1.19
N PHE A 441 -3.76 -10.87 2.45
CA PHE A 441 -2.63 -10.74 3.35
C PHE A 441 -1.95 -12.09 3.62
N CYS A 442 -2.72 -13.10 4.04
CA CYS A 442 -2.18 -14.43 4.34
C CYS A 442 -1.46 -15.05 3.13
N SER A 443 -1.95 -14.80 1.91
CA SER A 443 -1.30 -15.30 0.69
C SER A 443 0.07 -14.67 0.38
N GLN A 444 0.45 -13.60 1.09
CA GLN A 444 1.80 -13.03 1.00
C GLN A 444 2.81 -13.73 1.91
N LEU A 445 2.33 -14.61 2.80
CA LEU A 445 3.15 -15.42 3.70
C LEU A 445 3.44 -16.81 3.11
N GLY A 446 2.63 -17.25 2.14
CA GLY A 446 2.74 -18.50 1.37
C GLY A 446 1.58 -18.60 0.37
N ASP A 447 1.61 -19.57 -0.52
CA ASP A 447 0.59 -19.74 -1.57
C ASP A 447 -0.72 -20.34 -1.04
N ILE A 448 -1.68 -20.55 -1.92
CA ILE A 448 -3.06 -20.93 -1.58
C ILE A 448 -3.39 -22.27 -2.24
N GLY A 449 -3.78 -23.26 -1.45
CA GLY A 449 -4.20 -24.57 -1.93
C GLY A 449 -5.71 -24.73 -2.06
N HIS A 450 -6.19 -25.35 -3.14
CA HIS A 450 -7.60 -25.71 -3.33
C HIS A 450 -7.79 -27.22 -3.27
N ILE A 451 -8.60 -27.67 -2.32
CA ILE A 451 -9.06 -29.05 -2.21
C ILE A 451 -10.43 -29.15 -2.90
N LYS A 452 -10.46 -29.70 -4.11
CA LYS A 452 -11.69 -29.81 -4.95
C LYS A 452 -12.85 -30.62 -4.35
N SER A 453 -12.65 -31.25 -3.19
CA SER A 453 -13.73 -31.93 -2.47
C SER A 453 -14.68 -30.91 -1.89
N VAL A 454 -15.98 -31.13 -2.03
CA VAL A 454 -17.00 -30.26 -1.44
C VAL A 454 -17.17 -30.62 0.04
N MET A 455 -16.83 -29.71 0.97
CA MET A 455 -16.82 -30.03 2.41
C MET A 455 -17.45 -28.95 3.30
N THR A 456 -17.75 -27.76 2.77
CA THR A 456 -18.42 -26.66 3.48
C THR A 456 -19.72 -26.25 2.78
N LEU A 457 -20.74 -25.92 3.57
CA LEU A 457 -21.96 -25.26 3.10
C LEU A 457 -21.99 -23.83 3.66
N TYR A 458 -22.09 -22.86 2.74
CA TYR A 458 -22.17 -21.42 3.00
C TYR A 458 -23.62 -20.94 2.86
N ARG A 459 -24.20 -20.39 3.94
CA ARG A 459 -25.59 -19.92 3.94
C ARG A 459 -25.73 -18.47 3.47
N LYS A 460 -26.76 -18.21 2.68
CA LYS A 460 -27.19 -16.87 2.26
C LYS A 460 -28.64 -16.65 2.66
N HIS A 461 -28.81 -15.75 3.63
CA HIS A 461 -30.11 -15.36 4.20
C HIS A 461 -30.17 -13.86 4.49
N ASP A 462 -31.37 -13.34 4.76
CA ASP A 462 -31.64 -11.90 4.91
C ASP A 462 -30.89 -11.23 6.08
N HIS A 463 -30.44 -12.00 7.06
CA HIS A 463 -29.68 -11.49 8.20
C HIS A 463 -28.15 -11.51 8.00
N GLY A 464 -27.66 -11.97 6.85
CA GLY A 464 -26.21 -12.10 6.61
C GLY A 464 -25.56 -10.72 6.40
N ILE A 465 -24.41 -10.45 7.01
CA ILE A 465 -23.77 -9.11 6.97
C ILE A 465 -23.45 -8.65 5.55
N TRP A 466 -22.99 -9.56 4.69
CA TRP A 466 -22.52 -9.26 3.34
C TRP A 466 -23.51 -9.72 2.25
N SER A 467 -24.05 -10.93 2.38
CA SER A 467 -24.92 -11.55 1.37
C SER A 467 -26.30 -10.91 1.27
N SER A 468 -26.80 -10.29 2.35
CA SER A 468 -28.10 -9.58 2.34
C SER A 468 -28.07 -8.23 1.63
N GLN A 469 -26.89 -7.62 1.48
CA GLN A 469 -26.75 -6.34 0.79
C GLN A 469 -27.07 -6.50 -0.70
N ASP A 470 -27.46 -5.41 -1.37
CA ASP A 470 -27.55 -5.45 -2.82
C ASP A 470 -26.14 -5.55 -3.44
N ALA A 471 -26.06 -5.94 -4.72
CA ALA A 471 -24.77 -6.09 -5.39
C ALA A 471 -24.03 -4.75 -5.57
N TYR A 472 -24.75 -3.63 -5.58
CA TYR A 472 -24.18 -2.31 -5.73
C TYR A 472 -23.45 -1.89 -4.46
N ASP A 473 -24.09 -1.98 -3.29
CA ASP A 473 -23.53 -1.59 -2.00
C ASP A 473 -22.28 -2.39 -1.65
N ARG A 474 -22.29 -3.71 -1.91
CA ARG A 474 -21.10 -4.55 -1.76
C ARG A 474 -19.94 -4.06 -2.61
N ASN A 475 -20.17 -3.85 -3.91
CA ASN A 475 -19.12 -3.44 -4.84
C ASN A 475 -18.61 -2.03 -4.48
N LYS A 476 -19.50 -1.11 -4.10
CA LYS A 476 -19.14 0.24 -3.64
C LYS A 476 -18.24 0.16 -2.41
N LYS A 477 -18.64 -0.61 -1.40
CA LYS A 477 -17.84 -0.81 -0.19
C LYS A 477 -16.48 -1.43 -0.49
N THR A 478 -16.41 -2.41 -1.40
CA THR A 478 -15.13 -2.95 -1.87
C THR A 478 -14.27 -1.87 -2.51
N ILE A 479 -14.82 -1.04 -3.40
CA ILE A 479 -14.09 0.05 -4.06
C ILE A 479 -13.53 1.06 -3.04
N GLU A 480 -14.34 1.44 -2.05
CA GLU A 480 -13.94 2.34 -0.95
C GLU A 480 -12.79 1.75 -0.13
N CYS A 481 -12.76 0.43 0.10
CA CYS A 481 -11.70 -0.23 0.87
C CYS A 481 -10.39 -0.41 0.09
N ILE A 482 -10.42 -0.40 -1.26
CA ILE A 482 -9.24 -0.69 -2.07
C ILE A 482 -8.09 0.29 -1.78
N ASP A 483 -8.38 1.57 -1.53
CA ASP A 483 -7.35 2.56 -1.23
C ASP A 483 -6.65 2.25 0.10
N ASP A 484 -7.42 1.95 1.15
CA ASP A 484 -6.84 1.51 2.43
C ASP A 484 -6.02 0.21 2.29
N TYR A 485 -6.48 -0.74 1.48
CA TYR A 485 -5.75 -1.98 1.21
C TYR A 485 -4.46 -1.73 0.44
N ASN A 486 -4.49 -0.86 -0.57
CA ASN A 486 -3.32 -0.46 -1.33
C ASN A 486 -2.28 0.16 -0.42
N ARG A 487 -2.67 1.16 0.37
CA ARG A 487 -1.79 1.83 1.33
C ARG A 487 -1.20 0.83 2.32
N PHE A 488 -2.03 -0.05 2.89
CA PHE A 488 -1.59 -1.08 3.83
C PHE A 488 -0.59 -2.07 3.22
N LEU A 489 -0.76 -2.42 1.94
CA LEU A 489 0.14 -3.31 1.20
C LEU A 489 1.27 -2.56 0.47
N ASN A 490 1.52 -1.30 0.88
CA ASN A 490 2.54 -0.44 0.30
C ASN A 490 2.46 -0.36 -1.24
N TYR A 491 1.24 -0.34 -1.78
CA TYR A 491 0.94 -0.25 -3.21
C TYR A 491 1.54 -1.37 -4.07
N THR A 492 1.90 -2.51 -3.46
CA THR A 492 2.48 -3.67 -4.17
C THR A 492 1.56 -4.15 -5.30
N TYR A 493 0.24 -4.11 -5.08
CA TYR A 493 -0.77 -4.65 -5.97
C TYR A 493 -1.66 -3.54 -6.58
N ASP A 494 -1.16 -2.30 -6.69
CA ASP A 494 -1.92 -1.14 -7.15
C ASP A 494 -2.55 -1.37 -8.53
N VAL A 495 -1.85 -2.08 -9.41
CA VAL A 495 -2.34 -2.44 -10.75
C VAL A 495 -3.52 -3.40 -10.68
N GLU A 496 -3.41 -4.48 -9.89
CA GLU A 496 -4.46 -5.48 -9.72
C GLU A 496 -5.69 -4.88 -9.04
N PHE A 497 -5.49 -4.12 -7.97
CA PHE A 497 -6.56 -3.40 -7.30
C PHE A 497 -7.25 -2.38 -8.21
N SER A 498 -6.49 -1.68 -9.05
CA SER A 498 -7.04 -0.80 -10.07
C SER A 498 -7.90 -1.59 -11.05
N LYS A 499 -7.45 -2.73 -11.58
CA LYS A 499 -8.27 -3.57 -12.47
C LYS A 499 -9.58 -3.99 -11.79
N THR A 500 -9.52 -4.41 -10.53
CA THR A 500 -10.70 -4.81 -9.75
C THR A 500 -11.69 -3.66 -9.60
N ARG A 501 -11.21 -2.44 -9.27
CA ARG A 501 -12.04 -1.22 -9.22
C ARG A 501 -12.76 -0.98 -10.56
N HIS A 502 -12.03 -1.02 -11.67
CA HIS A 502 -12.61 -0.79 -13.00
C HIS A 502 -13.60 -1.89 -13.41
N GLY A 503 -13.32 -3.15 -13.07
CA GLY A 503 -14.21 -4.28 -13.35
C GLY A 503 -15.62 -4.11 -12.78
N PHE A 504 -15.75 -3.50 -11.60
CA PHE A 504 -17.05 -3.15 -11.02
C PHE A 504 -17.70 -1.95 -11.73
N ALA A 505 -16.93 -0.92 -12.09
CA ALA A 505 -17.42 0.28 -12.77
C ALA A 505 -17.94 0.01 -14.21
N HIS A 506 -17.45 -1.03 -14.89
CA HIS A 506 -17.85 -1.38 -16.26
C HIS A 506 -19.30 -1.88 -16.40
N ARG A 507 -20.04 -2.09 -15.30
CA ARG A 507 -21.41 -2.66 -15.35
C ARG A 507 -22.50 -1.75 -15.95
N ARG A 508 -22.15 -0.58 -16.51
CA ARG A 508 -23.07 0.41 -17.12
C ARG A 508 -24.23 0.83 -16.21
N ASP A 509 -24.04 0.68 -14.90
CA ASP A 509 -24.96 1.23 -13.91
C ASP A 509 -24.45 2.64 -13.56
N GLU A 510 -25.30 3.64 -13.80
CA GLU A 510 -24.96 5.05 -13.57
C GLU A 510 -24.55 5.33 -12.12
N ARG A 511 -24.95 4.48 -11.17
CA ARG A 511 -24.58 4.59 -9.77
C ARG A 511 -23.07 4.41 -9.54
N TYR A 512 -22.33 3.75 -10.45
CA TYR A 512 -20.87 3.58 -10.35
C TYR A 512 -20.06 4.74 -10.94
N LEU A 513 -20.70 5.78 -11.48
CA LEU A 513 -19.96 6.92 -12.06
C LEU A 513 -19.27 7.70 -10.95
N GLU A 514 -17.94 7.68 -10.96
CA GLU A 514 -17.16 8.58 -10.12
C GLU A 514 -17.44 10.02 -10.55
N SER A 515 -17.71 10.91 -9.60
CA SER A 515 -18.05 12.30 -9.88
C SER A 515 -16.99 13.21 -9.28
N TYR A 516 -16.39 14.06 -10.12
CA TYR A 516 -15.37 15.02 -9.70
C TYR A 516 -15.74 16.42 -10.17
N ASP A 517 -15.55 17.41 -9.32
CA ASP A 517 -15.75 18.79 -9.71
C ASP A 517 -14.78 19.20 -10.83
N LEU A 518 -13.53 18.73 -10.75
CA LEU A 518 -12.50 18.95 -11.76
C LEU A 518 -11.86 17.65 -12.23
N LEU A 519 -11.82 17.45 -13.54
CA LEU A 519 -11.07 16.36 -14.17
C LEU A 519 -9.98 16.93 -15.09
N ILE A 520 -8.72 16.72 -14.73
CA ILE A 520 -7.55 17.09 -15.53
C ILE A 520 -7.15 15.89 -16.36
N ILE A 521 -7.03 16.05 -17.68
CA ILE A 521 -6.42 15.06 -18.56
C ILE A 521 -5.10 15.62 -19.07
N ASP A 522 -4.02 14.96 -18.68
CA ASP A 522 -2.66 15.42 -18.90
C ASP A 522 -1.86 14.39 -19.73
N GLU A 523 -0.98 14.88 -20.60
CA GLU A 523 -0.08 14.05 -21.43
C GLU A 523 1.31 13.83 -20.81
N ASP A 524 1.68 14.57 -19.76
CA ASP A 524 3.00 14.55 -19.12
C ASP A 524 2.92 14.24 -17.63
N PHE A 525 3.11 12.97 -17.25
CA PHE A 525 3.04 12.52 -15.86
C PHE A 525 3.80 13.46 -14.87
N PRO A 526 3.19 13.86 -13.74
CA PRO A 526 3.85 14.69 -12.72
C PRO A 526 5.03 13.94 -12.08
N ASN A 527 6.22 14.13 -12.62
CA ASN A 527 7.47 13.63 -12.05
C ASN A 527 8.35 14.80 -11.56
N PRO A 528 9.28 14.58 -10.63
CA PRO A 528 10.11 15.66 -10.07
C PRO A 528 10.97 16.43 -11.08
N GLN A 529 11.17 15.91 -12.29
CA GLN A 529 11.89 16.58 -13.37
C GLN A 529 10.96 17.43 -14.26
N ASN A 530 9.64 17.27 -14.11
CA ASN A 530 8.64 18.05 -14.81
C ASN A 530 8.45 19.42 -14.12
N VAL A 531 8.56 20.50 -14.88
CA VAL A 531 8.32 21.88 -14.40
C VAL A 531 6.91 22.10 -13.83
N LYS A 532 5.95 21.23 -14.17
CA LYS A 532 4.57 21.22 -13.64
C LYS A 532 4.43 20.57 -12.25
N TYR A 533 5.47 19.90 -11.74
CA TYR A 533 5.35 18.99 -10.57
C TYR A 533 4.77 19.67 -9.31
N GLU A 534 5.32 20.82 -8.90
CA GLU A 534 4.84 21.59 -7.75
C GLU A 534 3.39 22.10 -7.94
N GLN A 535 3.04 22.45 -9.18
CA GLN A 535 1.71 22.92 -9.52
C GLN A 535 0.67 21.78 -9.44
N PHE A 536 1.03 20.58 -9.89
CA PHE A 536 0.20 19.38 -9.74
C PHE A 536 -0.06 19.03 -8.27
N ILE A 537 0.98 19.09 -7.44
CA ILE A 537 0.86 18.88 -5.99
C ILE A 537 -0.11 19.93 -5.41
N SER A 538 0.02 21.20 -5.80
CA SER A 538 -0.87 22.26 -5.37
C SER A 538 -2.35 21.96 -5.72
N TYR A 539 -2.66 21.48 -6.93
CA TYR A 539 -4.04 21.09 -7.28
C TYR A 539 -4.54 19.95 -6.39
N LEU A 540 -3.75 18.87 -6.28
CA LEU A 540 -4.13 17.66 -5.55
C LEU A 540 -4.38 17.94 -4.06
N GLN A 541 -3.66 18.89 -3.47
CA GLN A 541 -3.80 19.28 -2.07
C GLN A 541 -4.91 20.31 -1.82
N ASN A 542 -5.18 21.21 -2.77
CA ASN A 542 -6.09 22.34 -2.54
C ASN A 542 -7.48 22.20 -3.18
N ILE A 543 -7.68 21.23 -4.07
CA ILE A 543 -8.97 20.93 -4.69
C ILE A 543 -9.44 19.56 -4.17
N HIS A 544 -10.54 19.57 -3.40
CA HIS A 544 -11.04 18.36 -2.75
C HIS A 544 -11.62 17.36 -3.76
N SER A 545 -12.58 17.81 -4.58
CA SER A 545 -13.25 16.98 -5.59
C SER A 545 -12.53 17.09 -6.94
N MET A 546 -11.40 16.40 -7.10
CA MET A 546 -10.71 16.37 -8.38
C MET A 546 -10.06 15.03 -8.71
N LYS A 547 -9.78 14.82 -9.99
CA LYS A 547 -8.95 13.71 -10.46
C LYS A 547 -8.06 14.12 -11.63
N ILE A 548 -6.87 13.54 -11.68
CA ILE A 548 -5.90 13.67 -12.76
C ILE A 548 -5.78 12.33 -13.46
N LEU A 549 -6.05 12.32 -14.76
CA LEU A 549 -5.87 11.18 -15.64
C LEU A 549 -4.70 11.44 -16.57
N THR A 550 -3.68 10.59 -16.53
CA THR A 550 -2.50 10.74 -17.37
C THR A 550 -2.54 9.81 -18.59
N THR A 551 -2.30 10.38 -19.77
CA THR A 551 -2.28 9.66 -21.06
C THR A 551 -0.85 9.31 -21.49
N ALA A 552 0.18 9.67 -20.70
CA ALA A 552 1.58 9.39 -21.03
C ALA A 552 1.82 7.90 -21.29
N PHE A 553 2.25 7.58 -22.51
CA PHE A 553 2.67 6.23 -22.90
C PHE A 553 4.12 5.98 -22.47
N LEU A 554 4.32 5.71 -21.18
CA LEU A 554 5.57 5.17 -20.69
C LEU A 554 5.31 3.81 -20.07
N GLU A 555 6.10 2.80 -20.46
CA GLU A 555 6.11 1.51 -19.76
C GLU A 555 6.25 1.72 -18.23
N THR A 556 6.87 2.82 -17.78
CA THR A 556 7.16 3.22 -16.40
C THR A 556 6.09 4.04 -15.67
N ILE A 557 4.99 4.45 -16.30
CA ILE A 557 4.05 5.39 -15.68
C ILE A 557 3.39 4.87 -14.39
N HIS A 558 3.06 3.57 -14.35
CA HIS A 558 2.48 2.95 -13.17
C HIS A 558 3.44 3.02 -11.97
N GLN A 559 4.73 2.81 -12.19
CA GLN A 559 5.71 2.91 -11.10
C GLN A 559 5.85 4.35 -10.61
N LEU A 560 5.85 5.32 -11.53
CA LEU A 560 5.90 6.72 -11.14
C LEU A 560 4.66 7.15 -10.35
N ILE A 561 3.47 6.65 -10.72
CA ILE A 561 2.23 6.84 -9.94
C ILE A 561 2.37 6.23 -8.55
N ILE A 562 2.86 5.00 -8.45
CA ILE A 562 3.07 4.31 -7.16
C ILE A 562 4.06 5.08 -6.28
N ASP A 563 5.19 5.49 -6.84
CA ASP A 563 6.22 6.27 -6.13
C ASP A 563 5.66 7.63 -5.68
N PHE A 564 4.80 8.25 -6.50
CA PHE A 564 4.09 9.47 -6.14
C PHE A 564 3.10 9.25 -4.99
N LYS A 565 2.25 8.21 -5.06
CA LYS A 565 1.30 7.84 -3.99
C LYS A 565 2.00 7.52 -2.67
N ARG A 566 3.17 6.88 -2.72
CA ARG A 566 4.01 6.63 -1.53
C ARG A 566 4.53 7.91 -0.90
N LYS A 567 4.90 8.90 -1.73
CA LYS A 567 5.43 10.19 -1.28
C LYS A 567 4.33 11.13 -0.78
N PHE A 568 3.14 11.06 -1.38
CA PHE A 568 1.98 11.90 -1.04
C PHE A 568 0.71 11.06 -0.83
N PRO A 569 0.62 10.28 0.26
CA PRO A 569 -0.53 9.41 0.52
C PRO A 569 -1.87 10.17 0.61
N GLU A 570 -1.85 11.45 0.96
CA GLU A 570 -3.04 12.31 1.01
C GLU A 570 -3.68 12.58 -0.37
N THR A 571 -2.95 12.28 -1.45
CA THR A 571 -3.43 12.44 -2.83
C THR A 571 -4.04 11.16 -3.41
N GLU A 572 -4.22 10.14 -2.58
CA GLU A 572 -4.77 8.84 -2.99
C GLU A 572 -6.16 8.97 -3.64
N GLY A 573 -6.42 8.15 -4.66
CA GLY A 573 -7.64 8.21 -5.47
C GLY A 573 -7.73 9.39 -6.45
N LYS A 574 -6.91 10.43 -6.31
CA LYS A 574 -6.94 11.64 -7.17
C LYS A 574 -6.03 11.56 -8.40
N LEU A 575 -5.20 10.52 -8.54
CA LEU A 575 -4.27 10.34 -9.66
C LEU A 575 -4.31 8.90 -10.18
N SER A 576 -4.53 8.72 -11.49
CA SER A 576 -4.52 7.40 -12.13
C SER A 576 -4.13 7.46 -13.61
N PRO A 577 -3.75 6.34 -14.24
CA PRO A 577 -3.66 6.24 -15.69
C PRO A 577 -5.01 6.58 -16.35
N PHE A 578 -4.97 7.17 -17.54
CA PHE A 578 -6.16 7.40 -18.35
C PHE A 578 -6.69 6.07 -18.89
N ILE A 579 -7.98 5.80 -18.64
CA ILE A 579 -8.66 4.58 -19.10
C ILE A 579 -9.77 4.95 -20.07
N ALA A 580 -10.80 5.66 -19.60
CA ALA A 580 -11.88 6.18 -20.44
C ALA A 580 -12.68 7.26 -19.69
N LEU A 581 -13.35 8.13 -20.44
CA LEU A 581 -14.29 9.13 -19.91
C LEU A 581 -15.68 8.59 -19.61
N ASP A 582 -16.02 7.39 -20.10
CA ASP A 582 -17.37 6.82 -19.97
C ASP A 582 -17.80 6.58 -18.51
N TYR A 583 -16.82 6.43 -17.60
CA TYR A 583 -17.01 6.05 -16.20
C TYR A 583 -16.91 7.21 -15.21
N ILE A 584 -16.64 8.42 -15.70
CA ILE A 584 -16.42 9.58 -14.86
C ILE A 584 -17.42 10.66 -15.25
N ASN A 585 -18.04 11.29 -14.26
CA ASN A 585 -18.79 12.51 -14.41
C ASN A 585 -17.95 13.68 -13.90
N THR A 586 -18.05 14.83 -14.57
CA THR A 586 -17.34 16.01 -14.09
C THR A 586 -18.06 17.31 -14.42
N LYS A 587 -17.94 18.28 -13.51
CA LYS A 587 -18.42 19.65 -13.74
C LYS A 587 -17.53 20.39 -14.74
N LEU A 588 -16.22 20.13 -14.71
CA LEU A 588 -15.25 20.79 -15.57
C LEU A 588 -14.10 19.86 -15.97
N LEU A 589 -13.91 19.71 -17.28
CA LEU A 589 -12.71 19.12 -17.86
C LEU A 589 -11.63 20.17 -18.09
N TYR A 590 -10.39 19.75 -17.93
CA TYR A 590 -9.24 20.57 -18.28
C TYR A 590 -8.26 19.74 -19.13
N PHE A 591 -7.92 20.28 -20.30
CA PHE A 591 -6.95 19.71 -21.23
C PHE A 591 -5.75 20.63 -21.39
N ASP A 592 -4.54 20.08 -21.33
CA ASP A 592 -3.30 20.82 -21.57
C ASP A 592 -2.55 20.36 -22.83
N SER A 593 -3.11 19.40 -23.57
CA SER A 593 -2.60 18.97 -24.87
C SER A 593 -3.67 18.95 -25.95
N LEU A 594 -3.30 19.48 -27.12
CA LEU A 594 -4.15 19.47 -28.30
C LEU A 594 -4.42 18.06 -28.81
N THR A 595 -3.44 17.16 -28.73
CA THR A 595 -3.58 15.80 -29.27
C THR A 595 -4.64 15.03 -28.51
N THR A 596 -4.56 15.05 -27.17
CA THR A 596 -5.58 14.44 -26.30
C THR A 596 -6.93 15.14 -26.37
N ALA A 597 -6.98 16.48 -26.38
CA ALA A 597 -8.24 17.19 -26.54
C ALA A 597 -8.94 16.81 -27.86
N ALA A 598 -8.20 16.78 -28.97
CA ALA A 598 -8.75 16.45 -30.28
C ALA A 598 -9.19 14.98 -30.41
N SER A 599 -8.54 14.04 -29.72
CA SER A 599 -8.93 12.62 -29.74
C SER A 599 -10.18 12.33 -28.91
N LEU A 600 -10.44 13.13 -27.86
CA LEU A 600 -11.56 12.93 -26.94
C LEU A 600 -12.75 13.85 -27.21
N ILE A 601 -12.63 14.83 -28.10
CA ILE A 601 -13.63 15.89 -28.30
C ILE A 601 -15.04 15.35 -28.63
N ASP A 602 -15.14 14.27 -29.39
CA ASP A 602 -16.43 13.67 -29.76
C ASP A 602 -17.12 13.05 -28.52
N VAL A 603 -16.34 12.48 -27.60
CA VAL A 603 -16.85 11.93 -26.32
C VAL A 603 -17.26 13.07 -25.39
N VAL A 604 -16.44 14.13 -25.29
CA VAL A 604 -16.72 15.33 -24.50
C VAL A 604 -18.04 15.97 -24.94
N GLU A 605 -18.25 16.15 -26.24
CA GLU A 605 -19.48 16.72 -26.80
C GLU A 605 -20.70 15.83 -26.58
N LYS A 606 -20.54 14.51 -26.78
CA LYS A 606 -21.61 13.54 -26.52
C LYS A 606 -22.05 13.55 -25.05
N ARG A 607 -21.10 13.69 -24.13
CA ARG A 607 -21.34 13.76 -22.68
C ARG A 607 -21.70 15.17 -22.19
N LYS A 608 -21.56 16.18 -23.06
CA LYS A 608 -21.77 17.60 -22.77
C LYS A 608 -20.89 18.14 -21.64
N PHE A 609 -19.68 17.61 -21.47
CA PHE A 609 -18.78 18.06 -20.41
C PHE A 609 -18.20 19.44 -20.73
N PRO A 610 -18.44 20.47 -19.90
CA PRO A 610 -17.76 21.75 -20.03
C PRO A 610 -16.25 21.56 -19.94
N PHE A 611 -15.47 22.22 -20.79
CA PHE A 611 -14.01 22.10 -20.71
C PHE A 611 -13.26 23.42 -20.89
N ILE A 612 -12.08 23.48 -20.28
CA ILE A 612 -11.04 24.47 -20.49
C ILE A 612 -9.91 23.82 -21.28
N PHE A 613 -9.36 24.55 -22.24
CA PHE A 613 -8.23 24.10 -23.04
C PHE A 613 -7.06 25.05 -22.90
N ALA A 614 -5.89 24.51 -22.56
CA ALA A 614 -4.71 25.30 -22.26
C ALA A 614 -3.61 25.07 -23.31
N LEU A 615 -3.04 26.17 -23.81
CA LEU A 615 -2.01 26.19 -24.84
C LEU A 615 -0.71 26.76 -24.25
N TYR A 616 0.10 25.89 -23.66
CA TYR A 616 1.31 26.26 -22.91
C TYR A 616 2.65 25.95 -23.59
N ASN A 617 2.65 25.12 -24.62
CA ASN A 617 3.88 24.77 -25.33
C ASN A 617 4.25 25.85 -26.35
N ASP A 618 5.53 25.92 -26.72
CA ASP A 618 6.05 26.79 -27.78
C ASP A 618 5.58 26.29 -29.16
N ILE A 619 4.28 26.45 -29.41
CA ILE A 619 3.54 26.01 -30.61
C ILE A 619 3.94 26.87 -31.82
N SER A 620 4.82 27.85 -31.61
CA SER A 620 5.23 28.81 -32.62
C SER A 620 5.88 28.17 -33.87
N PHE A 621 6.35 26.93 -33.78
CA PHE A 621 6.86 26.11 -34.89
C PHE A 621 5.81 25.22 -35.58
N GLU A 622 4.64 25.00 -34.98
CA GLU A 622 3.60 24.10 -35.51
C GLU A 622 2.43 24.83 -36.19
N ILE A 623 2.40 26.16 -36.10
CA ILE A 623 1.35 27.01 -36.69
C ILE A 623 1.23 26.82 -38.22
N ASP A 624 2.31 26.45 -38.91
CA ASP A 624 2.28 26.19 -40.36
C ASP A 624 1.86 24.76 -40.73
N ASN A 625 1.59 23.88 -39.74
CA ASN A 625 1.19 22.50 -39.97
C ASN A 625 -0.33 22.40 -40.18
N ALA A 626 -0.75 21.99 -41.38
CA ALA A 626 -2.16 21.82 -41.74
C ALA A 626 -2.92 20.83 -40.84
N THR A 627 -2.24 19.77 -40.37
CA THR A 627 -2.84 18.77 -39.47
C THR A 627 -3.06 19.34 -38.07
N PHE A 628 -2.08 20.10 -37.56
CA PHE A 628 -2.19 20.82 -36.29
C PHE A 628 -3.37 21.79 -36.30
N ASN A 629 -3.43 22.66 -37.32
CA ASN A 629 -4.52 23.64 -37.46
C ASN A 629 -5.90 23.00 -37.58
N LYS A 630 -6.00 21.85 -38.27
CA LYS A 630 -7.25 21.09 -38.35
C LYS A 630 -7.71 20.59 -36.97
N ARG A 631 -6.79 20.07 -36.15
CA ARG A 631 -7.09 19.61 -34.78
C ARG A 631 -7.45 20.79 -33.88
N LEU A 632 -6.66 21.87 -33.92
CA LEU A 632 -6.90 23.08 -33.13
C LEU A 632 -8.29 23.64 -33.43
N LYS A 633 -8.63 23.82 -34.71
CA LYS A 633 -9.94 24.29 -35.12
C LYS A 633 -11.07 23.36 -34.65
N ARG A 634 -10.88 22.04 -34.73
CA ARG A 634 -11.89 21.07 -34.27
C ARG A 634 -12.19 21.19 -32.76
N VAL A 635 -11.16 21.39 -31.93
CA VAL A 635 -11.31 21.56 -30.48
C VAL A 635 -11.96 22.91 -30.15
N LEU A 636 -11.48 23.99 -30.78
CA LEU A 636 -11.96 25.35 -30.50
C LEU A 636 -13.41 25.60 -30.95
N GLN A 637 -13.91 24.83 -31.91
CA GLN A 637 -15.31 24.90 -32.38
C GLN A 637 -16.30 24.12 -31.53
N SER A 638 -15.84 23.41 -30.50
CA SER A 638 -16.71 22.59 -29.67
C SER A 638 -17.71 23.45 -28.88
N PRO A 639 -19.01 23.08 -28.84
CA PRO A 639 -20.00 23.80 -28.03
C PRO A 639 -19.75 23.66 -26.51
N CYS A 640 -18.89 22.72 -26.13
CA CYS A 640 -18.53 22.44 -24.74
C CYS A 640 -17.35 23.29 -24.22
N LEU A 641 -16.63 24.00 -25.11
CA LEU A 641 -15.50 24.84 -24.73
C LEU A 641 -15.99 26.05 -23.92
N LYS A 642 -15.43 26.25 -22.72
CA LYS A 642 -15.69 27.41 -21.88
C LYS A 642 -14.64 28.49 -22.08
N LYS A 643 -13.36 28.12 -21.98
CA LYS A 643 -12.23 29.05 -21.99
C LYS A 643 -10.98 28.42 -22.58
N ILE A 644 -10.14 29.29 -23.13
CA ILE A 644 -8.82 28.98 -23.67
C ILE A 644 -7.80 29.73 -22.81
N ILE A 645 -6.85 29.01 -22.22
CA ILE A 645 -5.77 29.64 -21.46
C ILE A 645 -4.52 29.66 -22.33
N VAL A 646 -3.88 30.83 -22.46
CA VAL A 646 -2.67 31.03 -23.26
C VAL A 646 -1.57 31.68 -22.41
N ALA A 647 -0.33 31.17 -22.54
CA ALA A 647 0.82 31.73 -21.84
C ALA A 647 1.68 32.68 -22.68
N GLU A 648 1.59 32.60 -24.00
CA GLU A 648 2.38 33.41 -24.91
C GLU A 648 1.52 34.38 -25.71
N LYS A 649 1.94 35.64 -25.73
CA LYS A 649 1.26 36.68 -26.50
C LYS A 649 1.16 36.35 -28.00
N LYS A 650 2.18 35.72 -28.57
CA LYS A 650 2.19 35.31 -29.98
C LYS A 650 1.07 34.32 -30.31
N ILE A 651 0.75 33.40 -29.40
CA ILE A 651 -0.34 32.43 -29.55
C ILE A 651 -1.70 33.14 -29.43
N ASN A 652 -1.85 34.03 -28.45
CA ASN A 652 -3.04 34.88 -28.32
C ASN A 652 -3.33 35.65 -29.62
N ASP A 653 -2.32 36.34 -30.15
CA ASP A 653 -2.44 37.15 -31.36
C ASP A 653 -2.81 36.25 -32.56
N TYR A 654 -2.19 35.07 -32.71
CA TYR A 654 -2.53 34.11 -33.75
C TYR A 654 -4.01 33.65 -33.71
N LEU A 655 -4.54 33.35 -32.52
CA LEU A 655 -5.93 32.91 -32.35
C LEU A 655 -6.92 34.01 -32.77
N LEU A 656 -6.60 35.26 -32.45
CA LEU A 656 -7.43 36.43 -32.78
C LEU A 656 -7.34 36.79 -34.27
N ASP A 657 -6.12 36.88 -34.81
CA ASP A 657 -5.87 37.27 -36.21
C ASP A 657 -6.49 36.30 -37.21
N ASN A 658 -6.60 35.01 -36.85
CA ASN A 658 -7.18 33.97 -37.68
C ASN A 658 -8.66 33.67 -37.36
N ASN A 659 -9.30 34.45 -36.49
CA ASN A 659 -10.69 34.23 -36.03
C ASN A 659 -10.93 32.80 -35.52
N LEU A 660 -9.96 32.22 -34.83
CA LEU A 660 -10.05 30.87 -34.25
C LEU A 660 -10.73 30.88 -32.89
N ALA A 661 -10.69 32.00 -32.17
CA ALA A 661 -11.37 32.22 -30.90
C ALA A 661 -11.76 33.70 -30.72
N LYS A 662 -12.77 33.96 -29.88
CA LYS A 662 -13.16 35.32 -29.51
C LYS A 662 -12.34 35.83 -28.31
N PRO A 663 -12.10 37.15 -28.18
CA PRO A 663 -11.35 37.71 -27.04
C PRO A 663 -11.89 37.28 -25.67
N GLU A 664 -13.23 37.23 -25.51
CA GLU A 664 -13.89 36.79 -24.27
C GLU A 664 -13.63 35.33 -23.89
N GLN A 665 -13.29 34.49 -24.87
CA GLN A 665 -12.97 33.07 -24.66
C GLN A 665 -11.51 32.87 -24.25
N ILE A 666 -10.65 33.88 -24.36
CA ILE A 666 -9.21 33.76 -24.08
C ILE A 666 -8.91 34.35 -22.71
N GLU A 667 -8.18 33.59 -21.90
CA GLU A 667 -7.60 34.00 -20.63
C GLU A 667 -6.08 34.04 -20.80
N TYR A 668 -5.46 35.20 -20.54
CA TYR A 668 -4.00 35.32 -20.59
C TYR A 668 -3.40 35.07 -19.21
N GLU A 669 -2.62 34.00 -19.07
CA GLU A 669 -1.96 33.65 -17.82
C GLU A 669 -0.54 33.18 -18.09
N GLN A 670 0.46 33.84 -17.49
CA GLN A 670 1.85 33.39 -17.60
C GLN A 670 2.04 32.11 -16.79
N GLY A 671 2.16 30.98 -17.51
CA GLY A 671 2.29 29.65 -16.91
C GLY A 671 0.95 28.95 -16.69
N TYR A 672 0.97 27.85 -15.94
CA TYR A 672 -0.19 27.00 -15.70
C TYR A 672 -1.26 27.68 -14.83
N PRO A 673 -2.54 27.24 -14.91
CA PRO A 673 -3.65 27.91 -14.23
C PRO A 673 -3.50 27.88 -12.72
N ARG A 674 -3.66 29.00 -12.03
CA ARG A 674 -3.68 28.96 -10.55
C ARG A 674 -4.90 28.18 -10.04
N VAL A 675 -4.75 27.51 -8.89
CA VAL A 675 -5.84 26.78 -8.18
C VAL A 675 -7.11 27.62 -8.09
N LYS A 676 -6.96 28.93 -7.80
CA LYS A 676 -8.06 29.88 -7.69
C LYS A 676 -8.88 29.96 -8.99
N LEU A 677 -8.20 30.07 -10.14
CA LEU A 677 -8.87 30.18 -11.43
C LEU A 677 -9.72 28.93 -11.72
N LEU A 678 -9.17 27.73 -11.48
CA LEU A 678 -9.91 26.49 -11.68
C LEU A 678 -11.11 26.36 -10.72
N LYS A 679 -10.97 26.79 -9.46
CA LYS A 679 -12.08 26.83 -8.49
C LYS A 679 -13.22 27.74 -8.97
N ASP A 680 -12.91 28.90 -9.53
CA ASP A 680 -13.91 29.83 -10.04
C ASP A 680 -14.73 29.21 -11.19
N TYR A 681 -14.12 28.35 -12.02
CA TYR A 681 -14.82 27.68 -13.14
C TYR A 681 -15.63 26.44 -12.75
N ILE A 682 -15.27 25.79 -11.64
CA ILE A 682 -15.99 24.64 -11.08
C ILE A 682 -17.33 25.05 -10.46
N GLN A 683 -17.41 26.27 -9.92
CA GLN A 683 -18.57 26.76 -9.19
C GLN A 683 -19.74 27.06 -10.14
N SER A 684 -20.62 26.06 -10.33
CA SER A 684 -21.95 26.24 -10.93
C SER A 684 -23.07 25.81 -9.98
N ASP A 685 -23.83 26.79 -9.47
CA ASP A 685 -25.26 26.78 -9.09
C ASP A 685 -25.88 25.68 -8.19
N SER A 686 -25.11 25.03 -7.32
CA SER A 686 -25.71 24.35 -6.16
C SER A 686 -24.72 24.30 -5.02
N ASP A 687 -25.02 24.90 -3.88
CA ASP A 687 -24.67 24.32 -2.58
C ASP A 687 -25.46 25.02 -1.45
N SER A 688 -26.45 24.28 -0.97
CA SER A 688 -26.82 24.32 0.44
C SER A 688 -26.57 22.91 0.98
N ASN A 689 -25.66 22.75 1.94
CA ASN A 689 -25.33 21.46 2.55
C ASN A 689 -25.65 21.45 4.05
N VAL A 690 -25.83 20.26 4.62
CA VAL A 690 -25.87 20.03 6.06
C VAL A 690 -24.95 18.86 6.37
N GLU A 691 -23.87 19.11 7.08
CA GLU A 691 -22.92 18.12 7.54
C GLU A 691 -23.00 18.00 9.08
N ILE A 692 -23.11 16.76 9.58
CA ILE A 692 -23.20 16.46 11.00
C ILE A 692 -22.01 15.58 11.35
N SER A 693 -21.08 16.11 12.13
CA SER A 693 -19.93 15.39 12.64
C SER A 693 -20.19 14.89 14.06
N MET A 694 -19.76 13.67 14.36
CA MET A 694 -19.87 13.09 15.70
C MET A 694 -18.50 12.76 16.27
N ASP A 695 -18.32 13.12 17.54
CA ASP A 695 -17.15 12.75 18.32
C ASP A 695 -17.15 11.24 18.54
N LYS A 696 -16.07 10.57 18.11
CA LYS A 696 -16.02 9.11 17.97
C LYS A 696 -15.90 8.37 19.30
N GLU A 697 -15.43 9.05 20.35
CA GLU A 697 -15.28 8.46 21.69
C GLU A 697 -16.53 8.65 22.56
N SER A 698 -17.21 9.81 22.44
CA SER A 698 -18.38 10.12 23.27
C SER A 698 -19.72 9.86 22.57
N ASN A 699 -19.71 9.62 21.24
CA ASN A 699 -20.89 9.42 20.41
C ASN A 699 -21.87 10.62 20.40
N ASN A 700 -21.37 11.81 20.77
CA ASN A 700 -22.10 13.06 20.72
C ASN A 700 -21.85 13.77 19.39
N VAL A 701 -22.81 14.60 18.96
CA VAL A 701 -22.61 15.49 17.82
C VAL A 701 -21.56 16.53 18.19
N ASP A 702 -20.42 16.50 17.50
CA ASP A 702 -19.29 17.40 17.67
C ASP A 702 -19.56 18.73 16.97
N SER A 703 -20.07 18.67 15.73
CA SER A 703 -20.52 19.85 15.01
C SER A 703 -21.67 19.55 14.05
N ILE A 704 -22.48 20.58 13.80
CA ILE A 704 -23.44 20.61 12.70
C ILE A 704 -23.11 21.85 11.90
N ASP A 705 -22.59 21.66 10.68
CA ASP A 705 -22.39 22.74 9.74
C ASP A 705 -23.53 22.73 8.72
N VAL A 706 -24.21 23.87 8.61
CA VAL A 706 -25.28 24.10 7.64
C VAL A 706 -24.87 25.27 6.78
N GLU A 707 -24.67 25.00 5.51
CA GLU A 707 -24.39 26.02 4.50
C GLU A 707 -25.62 26.18 3.61
N ASN A 708 -26.04 27.41 3.32
CA ASN A 708 -27.15 27.70 2.43
C ASN A 708 -26.81 28.94 1.59
N LEU A 709 -26.47 28.75 0.32
CA LEU A 709 -25.99 29.82 -0.55
C LEU A 709 -27.03 30.29 -1.59
N VAL A 710 -28.31 29.93 -1.43
CA VAL A 710 -29.39 30.53 -2.25
C VAL A 710 -29.53 32.01 -1.90
N THR A 711 -29.25 32.90 -2.86
CA THR A 711 -29.45 34.35 -2.67
C THR A 711 -30.96 34.65 -2.62
N PRO A 712 -31.49 35.27 -1.55
CA PRO A 712 -32.91 35.64 -1.52
C PRO A 712 -33.19 36.67 -2.63
N LYS A 713 -34.24 36.44 -3.42
CA LYS A 713 -34.81 37.48 -4.27
C LYS A 713 -35.23 38.65 -3.40
N GLU A 714 -34.61 39.80 -3.67
CA GLU A 714 -34.85 41.12 -3.09
C GLU A 714 -35.22 41.13 -1.60
N THR A 715 -34.24 41.36 -0.75
CA THR A 715 -34.54 41.91 0.58
C THR A 715 -33.53 42.98 0.96
N SER A 716 -34.09 44.17 1.19
CA SER A 716 -33.53 45.37 1.80
C SER A 716 -32.29 45.15 2.67
N SER A 717 -31.24 45.92 2.38
CA SER A 717 -30.06 46.09 3.24
C SER A 717 -30.49 46.39 4.67
N LYS A 718 -30.24 45.46 5.60
CA LYS A 718 -30.17 45.83 7.02
C LYS A 718 -28.84 46.55 7.22
N SER A 719 -28.90 47.75 7.79
CA SER A 719 -27.73 48.57 8.08
C SER A 719 -26.75 47.80 8.96
N VAL A 720 -25.51 47.63 8.47
CA VAL A 720 -24.37 47.23 9.29
C VAL A 720 -24.14 48.32 10.34
N PRO A 721 -23.93 47.98 11.63
CA PRO A 721 -23.62 48.97 12.65
C PRO A 721 -22.34 49.74 12.29
N THR A 722 -22.43 51.07 12.21
CA THR A 722 -21.28 51.96 11.97
C THR A 722 -20.44 52.21 13.22
N GLU A 723 -20.90 51.78 14.40
CA GLU A 723 -20.17 51.93 15.66
C GLU A 723 -19.36 50.69 16.03
N PHE A 724 -18.17 50.90 16.61
CA PHE A 724 -17.33 49.83 17.16
C PHE A 724 -18.08 49.03 18.24
N PRO A 725 -18.03 47.68 18.22
CA PRO A 725 -18.56 46.85 19.28
C PRO A 725 -17.95 47.20 20.64
N ASP A 726 -18.72 47.05 21.74
CA ASP A 726 -18.23 47.35 23.09
C ASP A 726 -16.97 46.54 23.46
N VAL A 727 -16.83 45.33 22.93
CA VAL A 727 -15.63 44.50 23.09
C VAL A 727 -14.38 45.18 22.52
N VAL A 728 -14.50 45.88 21.37
CA VAL A 728 -13.40 46.68 20.79
C VAL A 728 -13.11 47.92 21.64
N LYS A 729 -14.16 48.59 22.15
CA LYS A 729 -14.02 49.80 22.99
C LYS A 729 -13.37 49.52 24.34
N ASN A 730 -13.48 48.29 24.85
CA ASN A 730 -12.94 47.87 26.15
C ASN A 730 -11.48 47.39 26.09
N TYR A 731 -10.87 47.32 24.91
CA TYR A 731 -9.45 46.95 24.80
C TYR A 731 -8.54 48.00 25.43
N ASN A 732 -7.71 47.58 26.39
CA ASN A 732 -6.72 48.44 27.03
C ASN A 732 -5.32 48.20 26.44
N THR A 733 -4.80 49.18 25.71
CA THR A 733 -3.42 49.12 25.19
C THR A 733 -2.41 49.03 26.33
N PRO A 734 -1.53 48.01 26.36
CA PRO A 734 -0.54 47.87 27.42
C PRO A 734 0.47 49.03 27.38
N LYS A 735 0.88 49.50 28.57
CA LYS A 735 1.89 50.58 28.69
C LYS A 735 3.34 50.06 28.69
N ASN A 736 3.53 48.76 28.89
CA ASN A 736 4.81 48.06 28.87
C ASN A 736 4.60 46.59 28.46
N ILE A 737 5.70 45.90 28.12
CA ILE A 737 5.70 44.44 27.98
C ILE A 737 5.80 43.83 29.39
N GLY A 738 4.89 42.92 29.73
CA GLY A 738 4.89 42.18 30.99
C GLY A 738 6.11 41.26 31.16
N LYS A 739 6.08 40.44 32.22
CA LYS A 739 7.17 39.50 32.54
C LYS A 739 6.99 38.10 31.96
N GLU A 740 5.75 37.72 31.67
CA GLU A 740 5.37 36.36 31.26
C GLU A 740 5.12 36.28 29.75
N LEU A 741 5.73 35.29 29.09
CA LEU A 741 5.61 35.09 27.63
C LEU A 741 4.15 34.86 27.20
N LEU A 742 3.42 34.04 27.94
CA LEU A 742 2.02 33.69 27.65
C LEU A 742 1.01 34.75 28.10
N SER A 743 1.48 35.95 28.47
CA SER A 743 0.59 37.13 28.58
C SER A 743 0.23 37.71 27.21
N TYR A 744 0.91 37.23 26.15
CA TYR A 744 0.79 37.69 24.76
C TYR A 744 0.91 39.21 24.59
N GLN A 745 1.64 39.84 25.51
CA GLN A 745 2.05 41.22 25.41
C GLN A 745 3.34 41.29 24.60
N LEU A 746 3.34 42.11 23.57
CA LEU A 746 4.50 42.32 22.72
C LEU A 746 4.63 43.79 22.32
N LYS A 747 5.80 44.17 21.86
CA LYS A 747 5.99 45.44 21.16
C LYS A 747 6.35 45.14 19.71
N TYR A 748 5.52 45.65 18.79
CA TYR A 748 5.65 45.42 17.36
C TYR A 748 5.68 46.75 16.62
N GLY A 749 6.71 46.99 15.82
CA GLY A 749 6.87 48.25 15.09
C GLY A 749 6.82 49.49 15.98
N GLY A 750 7.46 49.37 17.17
CA GLY A 750 7.59 50.44 18.16
C GLY A 750 6.41 50.61 19.12
N ASN A 751 5.28 49.93 18.90
CA ASN A 751 4.05 50.09 19.69
C ASN A 751 3.70 48.83 20.47
N TYR A 752 3.03 48.98 21.61
CA TYR A 752 2.68 47.87 22.51
C TYR A 752 1.30 47.29 22.17
N TYR A 753 1.20 45.97 22.18
CA TYR A 753 -0.04 45.23 21.93
C TYR A 753 -0.17 44.08 22.93
N LYS A 754 -1.41 43.71 23.26
CA LYS A 754 -1.77 42.47 23.95
C LYS A 754 -2.70 41.70 23.02
N LEU A 755 -2.34 40.50 22.59
CA LEU A 755 -3.25 39.72 21.74
C LEU A 755 -4.33 39.02 22.56
N PRO A 756 -5.58 38.93 22.08
CA PRO A 756 -6.10 39.53 20.84
C PRO A 756 -6.15 41.07 20.89
N ALA A 757 -5.79 41.75 19.81
CA ALA A 757 -5.78 43.23 19.73
C ALA A 757 -6.63 43.74 18.55
N PRO A 758 -7.46 44.80 18.71
CA PRO A 758 -8.30 45.32 17.63
C PRO A 758 -7.49 45.81 16.43
N ILE A 759 -7.98 45.57 15.21
CA ILE A 759 -7.40 46.14 13.98
C ILE A 759 -7.29 47.67 14.09
N ALA A 760 -8.31 48.33 14.65
CA ALA A 760 -8.30 49.77 14.87
C ALA A 760 -7.10 50.27 15.70
N GLU A 761 -6.57 49.46 16.63
CA GLU A 761 -5.36 49.84 17.39
C GLU A 761 -4.08 49.72 16.55
N PHE A 762 -4.04 48.79 15.59
CA PHE A 762 -2.95 48.74 14.60
C PHE A 762 -3.04 49.92 13.64
N GLU A 763 -4.24 50.26 13.16
CA GLU A 763 -4.46 51.41 12.29
C GLU A 763 -4.06 52.74 12.94
N LYS A 764 -4.44 52.94 14.20
CA LYS A 764 -4.00 54.09 15.03
C LYS A 764 -2.48 54.19 15.15
N ASN A 765 -1.79 53.05 15.11
CA ASN A 765 -0.33 52.95 15.18
C ASN A 765 0.35 52.96 13.79
N GLY A 766 -0.39 53.33 12.74
CA GLY A 766 0.13 53.57 11.40
C GLY A 766 0.10 52.37 10.44
N TRP A 767 -0.56 51.28 10.80
CA TRP A 767 -0.80 50.15 9.89
C TRP A 767 -1.98 50.43 8.96
N VAL A 768 -1.89 49.98 7.72
CA VAL A 768 -2.94 50.15 6.70
C VAL A 768 -3.43 48.78 6.27
N LEU A 769 -4.71 48.49 6.48
CA LEU A 769 -5.34 47.26 5.99
C LEU A 769 -5.33 47.23 4.45
N LEU A 770 -4.81 46.16 3.87
CA LEU A 770 -4.76 45.96 2.41
C LEU A 770 -5.98 45.22 1.86
N SER A 771 -6.74 44.54 2.74
CA SER A 771 -8.01 43.89 2.41
C SER A 771 -9.13 44.92 2.23
N ASN A 772 -10.14 44.60 1.40
CA ASN A 772 -11.30 45.49 1.20
C ASN A 772 -12.02 45.75 2.54
N SER A 773 -12.14 47.02 2.95
CA SER A 773 -12.75 47.43 4.24
C SER A 773 -14.23 47.05 4.36
N ASP A 774 -14.88 46.79 3.23
CA ASP A 774 -16.30 46.40 3.15
C ASP A 774 -16.54 44.92 3.47
N ILE A 775 -15.48 44.14 3.73
CA ILE A 775 -15.60 42.74 4.15
C ILE A 775 -16.25 42.71 5.54
N ILE A 776 -17.42 42.08 5.61
CA ILE A 776 -18.13 41.81 6.85
C ILE A 776 -17.75 40.41 7.35
N VAL A 777 -17.07 40.36 8.49
CA VAL A 777 -16.78 39.10 9.19
C VAL A 777 -18.00 38.76 10.04
N ALA A 778 -18.58 37.57 9.85
CA ALA A 778 -19.72 37.12 10.64
C ALA A 778 -19.39 37.09 12.15
N GLY A 779 -20.40 37.31 13.00
CA GLY A 779 -20.22 37.27 14.45
C GLY A 779 -19.65 35.92 14.92
N LYS A 780 -18.74 35.96 15.89
CA LYS A 780 -18.02 34.79 16.44
C LYS A 780 -17.23 33.95 15.42
N ARG A 781 -16.90 34.48 14.24
CA ARG A 781 -16.09 33.78 13.22
C ARG A 781 -14.70 34.38 13.06
N SER A 782 -13.77 33.55 12.62
CA SER A 782 -12.39 33.92 12.26
C SER A 782 -12.24 34.11 10.75
N ALA A 783 -11.23 34.89 10.35
CA ALA A 783 -10.78 34.99 8.97
C ALA A 783 -9.24 34.95 8.92
N VAL A 784 -8.70 34.26 7.91
CA VAL A 784 -7.26 34.04 7.72
C VAL A 784 -6.76 34.75 6.47
N GLY A 785 -5.45 35.04 6.40
CA GLY A 785 -4.84 35.68 5.23
C GLY A 785 -5.12 37.19 5.12
N ILE A 786 -5.35 37.85 6.26
CA ILE A 786 -5.53 39.31 6.31
C ILE A 786 -4.16 39.98 6.27
N GLU A 787 -4.01 41.01 5.43
CA GLU A 787 -2.75 41.72 5.27
C GLU A 787 -2.88 43.18 5.73
N LEU A 788 -1.99 43.61 6.64
CA LEU A 788 -1.78 45.01 6.98
C LEU A 788 -0.40 45.43 6.52
N ARG A 789 -0.24 46.68 6.09
CA ARG A 789 1.04 47.25 5.66
C ARG A 789 1.41 48.46 6.49
N LYS A 790 2.66 48.51 6.93
CA LYS A 790 3.28 49.72 7.50
C LYS A 790 4.67 49.85 6.91
N ASP A 791 4.95 51.02 6.33
CA ASP A 791 6.17 51.25 5.54
C ASP A 791 6.34 50.16 4.46
N ASN A 792 7.51 49.51 4.37
CA ASN A 792 7.78 48.41 3.43
C ASN A 792 7.44 47.01 3.98
N GLN A 793 6.81 46.91 5.15
CA GLN A 793 6.51 45.63 5.78
C GLN A 793 5.03 45.27 5.64
N ILE A 794 4.76 44.01 5.29
CA ILE A 794 3.43 43.39 5.32
C ILE A 794 3.35 42.48 6.55
N LEU A 795 2.32 42.66 7.36
CA LEU A 795 1.88 41.76 8.41
C LEU A 795 0.77 40.88 7.84
N ARG A 796 1.04 39.59 7.66
CA ARG A 796 0.02 38.56 7.40
C ARG A 796 -0.51 38.06 8.74
N THR A 797 -1.82 38.16 8.93
CA THR A 797 -2.48 37.90 10.22
C THR A 797 -3.76 37.10 10.06
N GLN A 798 -4.23 36.56 11.17
CA GLN A 798 -5.57 36.03 11.35
C GLN A 798 -6.36 36.98 12.25
N ILE A 799 -7.68 37.00 12.06
CA ILE A 799 -8.58 37.85 12.84
C ILE A 799 -9.78 37.07 13.36
N ILE A 800 -10.40 37.57 14.42
CA ILE A 800 -11.69 37.10 14.95
C ILE A 800 -12.65 38.28 15.15
N ASN A 801 -13.90 38.10 14.74
CA ASN A 801 -15.00 38.96 15.16
C ASN A 801 -15.63 38.41 16.46
N TYR A 802 -15.30 39.03 17.60
CA TYR A 802 -15.87 38.59 18.90
C TYR A 802 -17.29 39.07 19.16
N SER A 803 -17.87 39.93 18.31
CA SER A 803 -19.23 40.41 18.47
C SER A 803 -20.26 39.34 18.06
N GLU A 804 -21.49 39.45 18.57
CA GLU A 804 -22.60 38.56 18.22
C GLU A 804 -23.14 38.77 16.79
N LYS A 805 -22.73 39.85 16.12
CA LYS A 805 -23.25 40.26 14.81
C LYS A 805 -22.11 40.36 13.79
N GLY A 806 -22.46 40.36 12.50
CA GLY A 806 -21.49 40.68 11.46
C GLY A 806 -20.89 42.07 11.67
N ALA A 807 -19.58 42.18 11.60
CA ALA A 807 -18.85 43.43 11.78
C ALA A 807 -17.87 43.64 10.61
N PRO A 808 -17.64 44.89 10.17
CA PRO A 808 -16.57 45.19 9.23
C PRO A 808 -15.23 44.67 9.74
N ILE A 809 -14.35 44.30 8.83
CA ILE A 809 -13.02 43.78 9.16
C ILE A 809 -12.24 44.70 10.13
N GLY A 810 -12.34 46.03 9.99
CA GLY A 810 -11.70 46.99 10.91
C GLY A 810 -12.20 46.91 12.36
N HIS A 811 -13.35 46.29 12.60
CA HIS A 811 -13.93 46.09 13.94
C HIS A 811 -13.57 44.72 14.54
N CYS A 812 -12.72 43.93 13.87
CA CYS A 812 -12.26 42.63 14.34
C CYS A 812 -10.94 42.73 15.10
N PHE A 813 -10.56 41.64 15.76
CA PHE A 813 -9.32 41.54 16.54
C PHE A 813 -8.31 40.68 15.80
N ILE A 814 -7.06 41.14 15.72
CA ILE A 814 -5.90 40.34 15.35
C ILE A 814 -5.60 39.35 16.47
N THR A 815 -5.50 38.07 16.12
CA THR A 815 -5.21 36.96 17.03
C THR A 815 -3.86 36.29 16.74
N TYR A 816 -3.22 36.66 15.63
CA TYR A 816 -2.00 36.02 15.14
C TYR A 816 -1.02 37.07 14.59
N ILE A 817 0.21 37.07 15.07
CA ILE A 817 1.28 37.88 14.49
C ILE A 817 2.41 36.96 14.03
N GLU A 818 2.79 37.12 12.79
CA GLU A 818 3.91 36.41 12.17
C GLU A 818 5.02 37.41 11.82
N TYR A 819 6.22 37.15 12.32
CA TYR A 819 7.42 37.94 12.02
C TYR A 819 8.43 37.10 11.24
N TYR A 820 9.00 37.66 10.17
CA TYR A 820 10.08 37.06 9.40
C TYR A 820 11.32 37.95 9.41
N ASN A 821 12.49 37.36 9.66
CA ASN A 821 13.77 38.08 9.82
C ASN A 821 14.51 38.35 8.47
N TYR A 822 13.85 38.15 7.32
CA TYR A 822 14.46 38.34 5.98
C TYR A 822 14.50 39.82 5.55
N GLY A 823 15.16 40.68 6.33
CA GLY A 823 15.31 42.10 6.01
C GLY A 823 14.14 43.00 6.42
N ALA A 824 13.32 42.56 7.38
CA ALA A 824 12.22 43.36 7.92
C ALA A 824 12.72 44.64 8.60
N GLU A 825 12.14 45.79 8.26
CA GLU A 825 12.47 47.11 8.85
C GLU A 825 11.73 47.36 10.19
N ILE A 826 10.80 46.48 10.55
CA ILE A 826 9.98 46.55 11.76
C ILE A 826 10.56 45.61 12.82
N SER A 827 10.67 46.08 14.07
CA SER A 827 11.18 45.28 15.21
C SER A 827 10.07 44.56 15.97
N LEU A 828 10.40 43.41 16.57
CA LEU A 828 9.54 42.66 17.49
C LEU A 828 10.26 42.46 18.83
N GLU A 829 9.61 42.83 19.94
CA GLU A 829 10.10 42.59 21.30
C GLU A 829 9.04 41.84 22.13
N LEU A 830 9.47 40.81 22.84
CA LEU A 830 8.72 39.92 23.73
C LEU A 830 9.18 40.10 25.19
N PRO A 831 8.45 39.56 26.19
CA PRO A 831 8.79 39.66 27.61
C PRO A 831 10.24 39.29 27.93
N LYS A 832 10.81 39.86 29.01
CA LYS A 832 12.22 39.63 29.40
C LYS A 832 13.27 40.07 28.35
N GLY A 833 12.89 40.89 27.36
CA GLY A 833 13.80 41.51 26.41
C GLY A 833 14.22 40.61 25.24
N ILE A 834 13.47 39.54 24.98
CA ILE A 834 13.67 38.71 23.78
C ILE A 834 13.23 39.50 22.55
N THR A 835 14.07 39.54 21.52
CA THR A 835 13.80 40.27 20.28
C THR A 835 14.02 39.37 19.08
N GLU A 836 13.72 39.85 17.87
CA GLU A 836 14.03 39.13 16.63
C GLU A 836 15.51 38.79 16.45
N ARG A 837 16.40 39.47 17.19
CA ARG A 837 17.86 39.30 17.15
C ARG A 837 18.39 38.36 18.24
N SER A 838 17.52 37.88 19.12
CA SER A 838 17.92 36.94 20.16
C SER A 838 18.28 35.59 19.56
N THR A 839 19.21 34.89 20.20
CA THR A 839 19.52 33.49 19.88
C THR A 839 18.55 32.55 20.58
N ILE A 840 18.41 31.31 20.08
CA ILE A 840 17.53 30.33 20.73
C ILE A 840 17.99 29.98 22.16
N GLU A 841 19.29 30.06 22.44
CA GLU A 841 19.85 29.86 23.79
C GLU A 841 19.40 30.95 24.77
N GLU A 842 19.31 32.20 24.32
CA GLU A 842 18.78 33.30 25.12
C GLU A 842 17.28 33.14 25.40
N VAL A 843 16.52 32.62 24.43
CA VAL A 843 15.10 32.28 24.59
C VAL A 843 14.93 31.20 25.67
N PHE A 844 15.71 30.11 25.60
CA PHE A 844 15.69 29.04 26.61
C PHE A 844 16.09 29.55 27.99
N LYS A 845 17.09 30.43 28.07
CA LYS A 845 17.48 31.06 29.34
C LYS A 845 16.37 31.95 29.92
N ALA A 846 15.60 32.61 29.05
CA ALA A 846 14.52 33.50 29.48
C ALA A 846 13.26 32.73 29.91
N TYR A 847 12.89 31.65 29.21
CA TYR A 847 11.59 30.99 29.39
C TYR A 847 11.64 29.52 29.80
N GLY A 848 12.82 28.91 29.87
CA GLY A 848 12.97 27.47 30.09
C GLY A 848 12.71 26.66 28.82
N ASP A 849 12.47 25.37 28.98
CA ASP A 849 12.22 24.47 27.85
C ASP A 849 10.86 24.75 27.18
N PRO A 850 10.77 24.64 25.85
CA PRO A 850 9.51 24.77 25.12
C PRO A 850 8.54 23.63 25.47
N THR A 851 7.26 23.89 25.24
CA THR A 851 6.20 22.87 25.40
C THR A 851 6.26 21.82 24.29
N GLU A 852 6.65 22.21 23.08
CA GLU A 852 6.76 21.33 21.91
C GLU A 852 7.95 21.73 21.04
N VAL A 853 8.60 20.73 20.42
CA VAL A 853 9.74 20.92 19.50
C VAL A 853 9.54 20.06 18.26
N ASP A 854 9.50 20.71 17.09
CA ASP A 854 9.42 20.04 15.79
C ASP A 854 10.65 20.37 14.93
N GLU A 855 11.00 19.46 14.02
CA GLU A 855 12.14 19.62 13.11
C GLU A 855 11.76 19.23 11.68
N SER A 856 12.10 20.11 10.74
CA SER A 856 12.03 19.88 9.29
C SER A 856 13.44 19.78 8.71
N THR A 857 13.56 19.46 7.42
CA THR A 857 14.85 19.36 6.72
C THR A 857 15.75 20.59 6.89
N ASN A 858 15.18 21.79 7.07
CA ASN A 858 15.92 23.05 7.10
C ASN A 858 15.68 23.91 8.36
N PHE A 859 14.67 23.61 9.17
CA PHE A 859 14.25 24.47 10.28
C PHE A 859 13.82 23.67 11.52
N LYS A 860 14.05 24.26 12.70
CA LYS A 860 13.50 23.79 13.98
C LYS A 860 12.45 24.76 14.51
N TYR A 861 11.42 24.23 15.13
CA TYR A 861 10.28 24.97 15.68
C TYR A 861 10.22 24.72 17.18
N TYR A 862 10.14 25.79 17.97
CA TYR A 862 10.09 25.74 19.42
C TYR A 862 8.85 26.47 19.92
N THR A 863 7.86 25.74 20.42
CA THR A 863 6.55 26.28 20.79
C THR A 863 6.39 26.34 22.31
N TYR A 864 5.99 27.50 22.82
CA TYR A 864 5.59 27.73 24.22
C TYR A 864 4.08 28.00 24.25
N GLY A 865 3.28 27.07 24.76
CA GLY A 865 1.81 27.21 24.75
C GLY A 865 1.05 25.88 24.68
N LYS A 866 -0.26 25.93 24.42
CA LYS A 866 -1.15 24.76 24.23
C LYS A 866 -1.78 24.82 22.84
N THR A 867 -2.47 23.75 22.42
CA THR A 867 -3.19 23.72 21.14
C THR A 867 -4.09 24.97 21.02
N PHE A 868 -3.88 25.75 19.96
CA PHE A 868 -4.54 27.03 19.65
C PHE A 868 -4.02 28.30 20.37
N GLU A 869 -3.11 28.26 21.35
CA GLU A 869 -2.52 29.49 21.91
C GLU A 869 -1.03 29.28 22.22
N GLY A 870 -0.15 30.13 21.69
CA GLY A 870 1.28 29.95 21.93
C GLY A 870 2.20 30.90 21.17
N VAL A 871 3.47 30.86 21.55
CA VAL A 871 4.57 31.56 20.87
C VAL A 871 5.53 30.53 20.29
N THR A 872 5.74 30.58 18.98
CA THR A 872 6.63 29.66 18.25
C THR A 872 7.83 30.39 17.68
N PHE A 873 9.03 29.91 18.01
CA PHE A 873 10.29 30.38 17.44
C PHE A 873 10.76 29.38 16.38
N VAL A 874 11.07 29.86 15.17
CA VAL A 874 11.61 29.04 14.10
C VAL A 874 13.05 29.42 13.83
N THR A 875 13.94 28.44 13.81
CA THR A 875 15.39 28.67 13.64
C THR A 875 15.96 27.93 12.45
N SER A 876 16.99 28.54 11.85
CA SER A 876 17.92 27.88 10.93
C SER A 876 19.30 27.89 11.60
N GLY A 877 19.72 26.75 12.16
CA GLY A 877 20.83 26.73 13.12
C GLY A 877 20.43 27.41 14.44
N ASN A 878 21.29 28.30 14.96
CA ASN A 878 21.05 29.05 16.19
C ASN A 878 20.37 30.42 15.99
N GLU A 879 20.10 30.81 14.73
CA GLU A 879 19.49 32.10 14.39
C GLU A 879 17.98 31.97 14.26
N ILE A 880 17.24 32.91 14.86
CA ILE A 880 15.78 33.00 14.73
C ILE A 880 15.45 33.62 13.37
N VAL A 881 14.76 32.85 12.52
CA VAL A 881 14.33 33.29 11.19
C VAL A 881 12.87 33.72 11.17
N LYS A 882 12.06 33.23 12.12
CA LYS A 882 10.64 33.55 12.23
C LYS A 882 10.14 33.44 13.67
N ILE A 883 9.21 34.32 14.05
CA ILE A 883 8.52 34.29 15.35
C ILE A 883 7.02 34.39 15.10
N GLU A 884 6.24 33.49 15.71
CA GLU A 884 4.77 33.47 15.63
C GLU A 884 4.19 33.67 17.02
N VAL A 885 3.22 34.58 17.16
CA VAL A 885 2.48 34.82 18.41
C VAL A 885 1.00 34.64 18.15
N THR A 886 0.38 33.66 18.80
CA THR A 886 -1.03 33.31 18.61
C THR A 886 -1.79 33.31 19.93
N ASN A 887 -2.93 34.01 19.97
CA ASN A 887 -3.91 33.90 21.06
C ASN A 887 -5.32 34.14 20.52
N TYR A 888 -6.22 33.16 20.65
CA TYR A 888 -7.62 33.27 20.19
C TYR A 888 -8.62 33.59 21.31
N SER A 889 -8.21 33.65 22.59
CA SER A 889 -9.14 33.89 23.71
C SER A 889 -9.15 35.36 24.17
N PRO A 890 -10.34 36.00 24.23
CA PRO A 890 -10.48 37.34 24.80
C PRO A 890 -10.67 37.33 26.32
N ASN A 891 -10.72 36.17 26.99
CA ASN A 891 -11.18 36.02 28.39
C ASN A 891 -10.26 36.62 29.47
N GLU A 892 -9.16 37.29 29.10
CA GLU A 892 -8.29 38.00 30.04
C GLU A 892 -7.96 39.42 29.57
N LEU A 893 -8.86 40.13 28.88
CA LEU A 893 -8.63 41.53 28.47
C LEU A 893 -8.88 42.59 29.56
N ASP A 894 -9.16 42.19 30.81
CA ASP A 894 -9.25 43.10 31.97
C ASP A 894 -7.89 43.70 32.38
#